data_AF-A0A538Q666-F1
#
_entry.id   AF-A0A538Q666-F1
#
_cell.length_a   1.000
_cell.length_b   1.000
_cell.length_c   1.000
_cell.angle_alpha   90.00
_cell.angle_beta   90.00
_cell.angle_gamma   90.00
#
_symmetry.space_group_name_H-M   'P 1'
#
loop_
_entity.id
_entity.type
_entity.pdbx_description
1 polymer ?
#
loop_
_entity_poly.entity_id
_entity_poly.type
_entity_poly.pdbx_seq_one_letter_code
_entity_poly.pdbx_strand_id
1 'polypeptide(L)'
;MRPGLVLAAVGAVVGLGLAGAGCGSGKKPADVAPRPAASAPVPAPVAPRVTSEPLLTRLSIVTRARPPAADELATWSRRIDRGEATVDAYIDELLASPAFAGTVAPEMIIGEALVGWPYHVVRFSFVVRTTPASEGPPIYYVAKPCPRKAAVRVHPWWDLHGEVLVCPDAYRPDIWRTRTSKDAEHTCDAIEASPRFGDSGCGCGPNLIRCIRGMADHDARAASAHAELRDTVRYVIDHDLPFAALFSGRSTFHDRNMELSYRVWRIEAEQRSDGKLLADLDAWPADGQWAERFESAPGEHAGLLTAPGILHYFPDRRQRQWFLFERLWCTGASSNGATVHSVLDLGVASFQGGKNEGWQRLASQPICTDCHARTDYGFQFFWAFPDPKPSAGHFVREIARNGKRGMLYGNDIQDPRGEAELTPAGFAGLALRQPEFGRCMSRNAVEHVLGIDAGADDAAALAAGFDASRTTVKQLVKQALLRWATRVQPGEPTGALPVAPSWSGTGPVPLSPELERAIDGTCSGCHFDGAVGVPNFEGHALPRDRLLHMLAEVSATRMPRDRALSVAERMSLIDALIAHLWRTPADQQEARHQLGASLRAPGVWRWSLAEHLIRRAAGAPEASDRAWNALEAATRADQATYTPGFATMTVVEAIQACKDAGQTGQALEACVRAASVPRLFLRDQGPPAAGQLAPMITPGDADRPR
;
A
#
# COMPACT_ATOMS: atom_id res chain seq x y z
N MET A 1 -41.04 7.86 50.29
CA MET A 1 -40.57 6.53 50.73
C MET A 1 -39.29 6.22 49.98
N ARG A 2 -38.17 6.02 50.71
CA ARG A 2 -36.92 5.41 50.20
C ARG A 2 -37.08 3.88 50.21
N PRO A 3 -36.32 3.12 49.40
CA PRO A 3 -34.94 2.69 49.70
C PRO A 3 -34.00 2.88 48.48
N GLY A 4 -32.68 2.96 48.55
CA GLY A 4 -31.72 2.50 49.54
C GLY A 4 -30.88 1.36 48.94
N LEU A 5 -29.71 1.67 48.36
CA LEU A 5 -28.63 0.69 48.24
C LEU A 5 -27.26 1.39 48.37
N VAL A 6 -26.43 0.77 49.19
CA VAL A 6 -25.15 1.21 49.74
C VAL A 6 -24.02 0.65 48.88
N LEU A 7 -23.01 1.46 48.56
CA LEU A 7 -21.66 0.96 48.28
C LEU A 7 -20.61 1.90 48.88
N ALA A 8 -19.89 1.35 49.85
CA ALA A 8 -18.61 1.77 50.39
C ALA A 8 -17.65 0.57 50.13
N ALA A 9 -16.33 0.66 50.00
CA ALA A 9 -15.36 1.72 49.80
C ALA A 9 -13.98 1.01 49.60
N VAL A 10 -12.97 1.81 49.23
CA VAL A 10 -11.51 1.62 49.48
C VAL A 10 -10.69 0.75 48.51
N GLY A 11 -9.64 1.38 47.95
CA GLY A 11 -8.50 0.68 47.33
C GLY A 11 -7.45 1.61 46.72
N ALA A 12 -6.66 2.28 47.57
CA ALA A 12 -5.34 2.92 47.40
C ALA A 12 -4.74 3.18 45.98
N VAL A 13 -4.41 4.45 45.73
CA VAL A 13 -3.56 4.93 44.62
C VAL A 13 -2.09 4.91 45.06
N VAL A 14 -1.27 4.09 44.41
CA VAL A 14 0.20 4.20 44.43
C VAL A 14 0.60 5.07 43.25
N GLY A 15 1.19 6.23 43.55
CA GLY A 15 1.83 7.10 42.56
C GLY A 15 3.18 6.54 42.12
N LEU A 16 3.33 6.32 40.82
CA LEU A 16 4.61 6.11 40.16
C LEU A 16 4.66 7.03 38.95
N GLY A 17 5.48 8.08 39.04
CA GLY A 17 5.79 8.97 37.94
C GLY A 17 6.61 8.24 36.88
N LEU A 18 6.14 8.28 35.63
CA LEU A 18 6.87 7.82 34.47
C LEU A 18 7.19 9.04 33.60
N ALA A 19 8.46 9.43 33.62
CA ALA A 19 9.02 10.40 32.69
C ALA A 19 9.18 9.72 31.32
N GLY A 20 8.46 10.22 30.33
CA GLY A 20 8.58 9.81 28.93
C GLY A 20 9.83 10.43 28.31
N ALA A 21 10.58 9.61 27.59
CA ALA A 21 11.81 10.02 26.96
C ALA A 21 11.87 9.52 25.52
N GLY A 22 11.99 10.47 24.60
CA GLY A 22 12.25 10.21 23.19
C GLY A 22 13.75 10.07 22.94
N CYS A 23 14.08 9.29 21.92
CA CYS A 23 15.42 9.26 21.33
C CYS A 23 15.78 10.67 20.83
N GLY A 24 16.54 11.41 21.64
CA GLY A 24 16.99 12.74 21.28
C GLY A 24 18.14 12.67 20.28
N SER A 25 17.94 13.22 19.08
CA SER A 25 19.01 13.68 18.20
C SER A 25 19.68 14.93 18.80
N GLY A 26 20.35 14.73 19.93
CA GLY A 26 21.05 15.77 20.67
C GLY A 26 22.50 15.93 20.21
N LYS A 27 22.73 16.41 18.98
CA LYS A 27 23.99 17.08 18.64
C LYS A 27 23.66 18.51 18.22
N LYS A 28 24.34 19.49 18.85
CA LYS A 28 24.35 20.90 18.45
C LYS A 28 24.53 21.04 16.93
N PRO A 29 24.01 22.09 16.27
CA PRO A 29 24.30 22.36 14.88
C PRO A 29 25.81 22.61 14.75
N ALA A 30 26.56 21.57 14.39
CA ALA A 30 27.82 21.75 13.72
C ALA A 30 27.50 22.36 12.36
N ASP A 31 28.29 23.35 11.95
CA ASP A 31 28.26 23.94 10.63
C ASP A 31 27.98 22.86 9.59
N VAL A 32 26.96 23.11 8.75
CA VAL A 32 26.55 22.22 7.66
C VAL A 32 27.79 21.94 6.81
N ALA A 33 28.44 20.81 7.07
CA ALA A 33 29.57 20.36 6.29
C ALA A 33 29.09 20.20 4.84
N PRO A 34 29.88 20.64 3.85
CA PRO A 34 29.52 20.47 2.46
C PRO A 34 29.22 18.99 2.21
N ARG A 35 28.06 18.76 1.58
CA ARG A 35 27.53 17.47 1.13
C ARG A 35 28.69 16.62 0.58
N PRO A 36 28.97 15.41 1.13
CA PRO A 36 30.01 14.56 0.57
C PRO A 36 29.72 14.35 -0.91
N ALA A 37 30.76 14.49 -1.74
CA ALA A 37 30.66 14.24 -3.17
C ALA A 37 30.00 12.87 -3.39
N ALA A 38 29.03 12.83 -4.31
CA ALA A 38 28.35 11.60 -4.68
C ALA A 38 29.37 10.48 -4.86
N SER A 39 29.23 9.41 -4.07
CA SER A 39 30.04 8.21 -4.23
C SER A 39 29.97 7.77 -5.69
N ALA A 40 31.12 7.42 -6.27
CA ALA A 40 31.17 6.97 -7.66
C ALA A 40 30.10 5.88 -7.90
N PRO A 41 29.38 5.92 -9.03
CA PRO A 41 28.34 4.94 -9.32
C PRO A 41 28.91 3.53 -9.18
N VAL A 42 28.25 2.71 -8.36
CA VAL A 42 28.61 1.30 -8.19
C VAL A 42 28.53 0.66 -9.58
N PRO A 43 29.60 0.01 -10.07
CA PRO A 43 29.60 -0.60 -11.39
C PRO A 43 28.45 -1.61 -11.49
N ALA A 44 27.73 -1.59 -12.61
CA ALA A 44 26.63 -2.50 -12.85
C ALA A 44 27.11 -3.95 -12.74
N PRO A 45 26.37 -4.84 -12.02
CA PRO A 45 26.76 -6.24 -11.90
C PRO A 45 26.79 -6.92 -13.27
N VAL A 46 27.84 -7.69 -13.54
CA VAL A 46 27.98 -8.48 -14.77
C VAL A 46 27.17 -9.77 -14.64
N ALA A 47 26.32 -10.07 -15.64
CA ALA A 47 25.44 -11.22 -15.64
C ALA A 47 26.19 -12.57 -15.66
N PRO A 48 25.73 -13.60 -14.90
CA PRO A 48 26.45 -14.87 -14.74
C PRO A 48 26.17 -15.96 -15.79
N ARG A 49 26.97 -17.05 -15.74
CA ARG A 49 26.93 -18.26 -16.62
C ARG A 49 26.53 -19.55 -15.87
N VAL A 50 25.38 -19.61 -15.19
CA VAL A 50 24.90 -20.81 -14.45
C VAL A 50 23.73 -21.46 -15.20
N THR A 51 23.52 -22.78 -15.00
CA THR A 51 22.40 -23.56 -15.55
C THR A 51 21.08 -22.79 -15.45
N SER A 52 20.56 -22.42 -16.60
CA SER A 52 19.70 -21.25 -16.77
C SER A 52 18.24 -21.50 -16.36
N GLU A 53 17.72 -22.73 -16.38
CA GLU A 53 16.27 -22.94 -16.30
C GLU A 53 15.58 -22.48 -14.99
N PRO A 54 16.05 -22.82 -13.77
CA PRO A 54 15.41 -22.35 -12.54
C PRO A 54 15.48 -20.83 -12.39
N LEU A 55 16.61 -20.23 -12.79
CA LEU A 55 16.81 -18.78 -12.80
C LEU A 55 15.82 -18.11 -13.76
N LEU A 56 15.79 -18.55 -15.02
CA LEU A 56 14.91 -17.99 -16.07
C LEU A 56 13.42 -18.16 -15.71
N THR A 57 13.06 -19.26 -15.07
CA THR A 57 11.69 -19.52 -14.59
C THR A 57 11.29 -18.49 -13.54
N ARG A 58 12.13 -18.27 -12.52
CA ARG A 58 11.83 -17.34 -11.43
C ARG A 58 11.89 -15.88 -11.90
N LEU A 59 12.81 -15.52 -12.80
CA LEU A 59 12.79 -14.21 -13.48
C LEU A 59 11.45 -13.98 -14.18
N SER A 60 10.94 -14.96 -14.93
CA SER A 60 9.64 -14.86 -15.61
C SER A 60 8.47 -14.73 -14.64
N ILE A 61 8.46 -15.49 -13.54
CA ILE A 61 7.38 -15.40 -12.54
C ILE A 61 7.34 -14.00 -11.93
N VAL A 62 8.49 -13.46 -11.51
CA VAL A 62 8.61 -12.14 -10.87
C VAL A 62 8.20 -11.01 -11.82
N THR A 63 8.44 -11.16 -13.12
CA THR A 63 8.24 -10.08 -14.11
C THR A 63 6.93 -10.18 -14.90
N ARG A 64 6.38 -11.38 -15.08
CA ARG A 64 5.20 -11.65 -15.91
C ARG A 64 4.05 -12.32 -15.18
N ALA A 65 4.21 -12.54 -13.88
CA ALA A 65 3.27 -13.33 -13.07
C ALA A 65 3.01 -14.75 -13.59
N ARG A 66 3.96 -15.33 -14.33
CA ARG A 66 3.84 -16.68 -14.88
C ARG A 66 5.20 -17.34 -15.15
N PRO A 67 5.30 -18.66 -15.05
CA PRO A 67 6.44 -19.38 -15.60
C PRO A 67 6.50 -19.21 -17.13
N PRO A 68 7.70 -19.30 -17.74
CA PRO A 68 7.86 -19.29 -19.17
C PRO A 68 7.24 -20.57 -19.77
N ALA A 69 6.84 -20.50 -21.03
CA ALA A 69 6.46 -21.72 -21.74
C ALA A 69 7.67 -22.65 -21.88
N ALA A 70 7.47 -23.97 -21.96
CA ALA A 70 8.57 -24.93 -21.96
C ALA A 70 9.52 -24.75 -23.15
N ASP A 71 8.98 -24.40 -24.32
CA ASP A 71 9.72 -24.09 -25.55
C ASP A 71 10.48 -22.76 -25.44
N GLU A 72 9.86 -21.73 -24.86
CA GLU A 72 10.49 -20.45 -24.55
C GLU A 72 11.68 -20.64 -23.60
N LEU A 73 11.46 -21.37 -22.50
CA LEU A 73 12.47 -21.67 -21.49
C LEU A 73 13.66 -22.40 -22.10
N ALA A 74 13.39 -23.49 -22.84
CA ALA A 74 14.43 -24.28 -23.49
C ALA A 74 15.18 -23.47 -24.56
N THR A 75 14.51 -22.53 -25.23
CA THR A 75 15.14 -21.65 -26.23
C THR A 75 16.07 -20.64 -25.59
N TRP A 76 15.61 -19.91 -24.59
CA TRP A 76 16.44 -18.93 -23.87
C TRP A 76 17.58 -19.59 -23.11
N SER A 77 17.32 -20.75 -22.49
CA SER A 77 18.32 -21.58 -21.83
C SER A 77 19.45 -21.95 -22.78
N ARG A 78 19.13 -22.56 -23.94
CA ARG A 78 20.13 -22.91 -24.97
C ARG A 78 20.91 -21.69 -25.49
N ARG A 79 20.24 -20.57 -25.75
CA ARG A 79 20.90 -19.36 -26.27
C ARG A 79 21.89 -18.81 -25.24
N ILE A 80 21.54 -18.78 -23.96
CA ILE A 80 22.42 -18.31 -22.88
C ILE A 80 23.59 -19.27 -22.68
N ASP A 81 23.32 -20.57 -22.63
CA ASP A 81 24.34 -21.61 -22.43
C ASP A 81 25.38 -21.62 -23.57
N ARG A 82 24.95 -21.29 -24.80
CA ARG A 82 25.83 -21.16 -25.98
C ARG A 82 26.50 -19.79 -26.12
N GLY A 83 26.17 -18.83 -25.24
CA GLY A 83 26.66 -17.45 -25.33
C GLY A 83 26.05 -16.62 -26.48
N GLU A 84 24.96 -17.09 -27.09
CA GLU A 84 24.19 -16.38 -28.13
C GLU A 84 23.26 -15.29 -27.54
N ALA A 85 23.00 -15.36 -26.22
CA ALA A 85 22.25 -14.38 -25.46
C ALA A 85 22.81 -14.25 -24.04
N THR A 86 22.37 -13.24 -23.30
CA THR A 86 22.72 -13.02 -21.89
C THR A 86 21.47 -13.07 -21.02
N VAL A 87 21.64 -13.28 -19.71
CA VAL A 87 20.55 -13.12 -18.74
C VAL A 87 20.00 -11.69 -18.77
N ASP A 88 20.86 -10.70 -19.02
CA ASP A 88 20.47 -9.29 -19.18
C ASP A 88 19.48 -9.09 -20.34
N ALA A 89 19.77 -9.67 -21.51
CA ALA A 89 18.89 -9.61 -22.68
C ALA A 89 17.55 -10.33 -22.44
N TYR A 90 17.55 -11.42 -21.66
CA TYR A 90 16.31 -12.07 -21.26
C TYR A 90 15.49 -11.22 -20.28
N ILE A 91 16.14 -10.52 -19.33
CA ILE A 91 15.45 -9.57 -18.45
C ILE A 91 14.81 -8.45 -19.27
N ASP A 92 15.50 -7.92 -20.30
CA ASP A 92 14.93 -6.91 -21.19
C ASP A 92 13.68 -7.43 -21.93
N GLU A 93 13.73 -8.66 -22.46
CA GLU A 93 12.57 -9.31 -23.07
C GLU A 93 11.39 -9.42 -22.10
N LEU A 94 11.65 -9.83 -20.86
CA LEU A 94 10.63 -9.96 -19.83
C LEU A 94 10.01 -8.61 -19.46
N LEU A 95 10.81 -7.57 -19.31
CA LEU A 95 10.36 -6.21 -18.98
C LEU A 95 9.65 -5.52 -20.14
N ALA A 96 9.93 -5.92 -21.39
CA ALA A 96 9.19 -5.47 -22.57
C ALA A 96 7.80 -6.12 -22.69
N SER A 97 7.52 -7.15 -21.90
CA SER A 97 6.23 -7.85 -21.99
C SER A 97 5.06 -6.98 -21.48
N PRO A 98 3.86 -7.06 -22.11
CA PRO A 98 2.68 -6.36 -21.63
C PRO A 98 2.27 -6.72 -20.21
N ALA A 99 2.58 -7.95 -19.76
CA ALA A 99 2.28 -8.41 -18.40
C ALA A 99 3.08 -7.63 -17.34
N PHE A 100 4.31 -7.22 -17.65
CA PHE A 100 5.10 -6.42 -16.72
C PHE A 100 4.44 -5.06 -16.48
N ALA A 101 4.09 -4.35 -17.55
CA ALA A 101 3.50 -3.01 -17.48
C ALA A 101 2.04 -3.03 -16.99
N GLY A 102 1.25 -4.03 -17.38
CA GLY A 102 -0.18 -4.12 -17.09
C GLY A 102 -0.54 -4.78 -15.76
N THR A 103 0.34 -5.61 -15.20
CA THR A 103 0.04 -6.43 -14.02
C THR A 103 1.07 -6.23 -12.93
N VAL A 104 2.33 -6.54 -13.21
CA VAL A 104 3.37 -6.63 -12.16
C VAL A 104 3.76 -5.26 -11.62
N ALA A 105 4.02 -4.29 -12.48
CA ALA A 105 4.47 -2.98 -12.06
C ALA A 105 3.39 -2.13 -11.36
N PRO A 106 2.11 -2.10 -11.81
CA PRO A 106 1.02 -1.48 -11.05
C PRO A 106 0.94 -2.02 -9.61
N GLU A 107 0.97 -3.34 -9.45
CA GLU A 107 0.97 -3.98 -8.14
C GLU A 107 2.17 -3.56 -7.28
N MET A 108 3.36 -3.51 -7.85
CA MET A 108 4.59 -3.08 -7.16
C MET A 108 4.51 -1.61 -6.68
N ILE A 109 3.98 -0.71 -7.50
CA ILE A 109 4.01 0.74 -7.24
C ILE A 109 2.82 1.17 -6.35
N ILE A 110 1.62 0.65 -6.64
CA ILE A 110 0.35 1.11 -6.06
C ILE A 110 -0.55 -0.02 -5.58
N GLY A 111 -0.06 -1.26 -5.44
CA GLY A 111 -0.92 -2.44 -5.20
C GLY A 111 -1.96 -2.29 -4.10
N GLU A 112 -1.65 -1.67 -2.94
CA GLU A 112 -2.67 -1.48 -1.90
C GLU A 112 -3.83 -0.55 -2.31
N ALA A 113 -3.57 0.45 -3.17
CA ALA A 113 -4.64 1.28 -3.74
C ALA A 113 -5.55 0.50 -4.70
N LEU A 114 -5.08 -0.64 -5.22
CA LEU A 114 -5.86 -1.52 -6.11
C LEU A 114 -6.70 -2.54 -5.32
N VAL A 115 -6.41 -2.70 -4.03
CA VAL A 115 -7.03 -3.71 -3.16
C VAL A 115 -8.39 -3.23 -2.66
N GLY A 116 -8.44 -2.08 -1.99
CA GLY A 116 -9.69 -1.61 -1.41
C GLY A 116 -10.70 -1.13 -2.45
N TRP A 117 -11.98 -1.42 -2.21
CA TRP A 117 -13.05 -0.85 -3.02
C TRP A 117 -13.06 0.68 -2.86
N PRO A 118 -13.15 1.47 -3.93
CA PRO A 118 -13.08 2.92 -3.85
C PRO A 118 -14.45 3.49 -3.43
N TYR A 119 -14.90 3.11 -2.22
CA TYR A 119 -16.23 3.36 -1.68
C TYR A 119 -16.64 4.84 -1.68
N HIS A 120 -15.69 5.78 -1.73
CA HIS A 120 -15.97 7.20 -1.76
C HIS A 120 -15.73 7.84 -3.14
N VAL A 121 -15.15 7.14 -4.11
CA VAL A 121 -15.07 7.62 -5.50
C VAL A 121 -16.46 7.63 -6.13
N VAL A 122 -17.16 6.50 -6.01
CA VAL A 122 -18.49 6.31 -6.57
C VAL A 122 -19.50 6.23 -5.43
N ARG A 123 -20.33 7.28 -5.33
CA ARG A 123 -21.15 7.52 -4.14
C ARG A 123 -22.42 6.68 -4.20
N PHE A 124 -22.42 5.51 -3.56
CA PHE A 124 -23.59 4.59 -3.52
C PHE A 124 -24.90 5.27 -3.08
N SER A 125 -24.81 6.35 -2.30
CA SER A 125 -25.96 7.12 -1.82
C SER A 125 -26.68 7.88 -2.95
N PHE A 126 -26.08 8.01 -4.13
CA PHE A 126 -26.64 8.65 -5.31
C PHE A 126 -27.07 7.67 -6.42
N VAL A 127 -27.08 6.36 -6.13
CA VAL A 127 -27.64 5.37 -7.07
C VAL A 127 -29.15 5.56 -7.15
N VAL A 128 -29.65 5.88 -8.34
CA VAL A 128 -31.08 6.03 -8.59
C VAL A 128 -31.77 4.66 -8.66
N ARG A 129 -33.01 4.64 -8.21
CA ARG A 129 -33.95 3.52 -8.27
C ARG A 129 -35.06 3.85 -9.26
N THR A 130 -35.71 2.83 -9.79
CA THR A 130 -36.83 2.98 -10.73
C THR A 130 -38.10 2.38 -10.17
N THR A 131 -39.25 2.99 -10.51
CA THR A 131 -40.56 2.37 -10.26
C THR A 131 -40.72 1.08 -11.07
N PRO A 132 -41.54 0.11 -10.62
CA PRO A 132 -41.78 -1.12 -11.36
C PRO A 132 -42.27 -0.86 -12.79
N ALA A 133 -41.77 -1.63 -13.76
CA ALA A 133 -42.15 -1.51 -15.16
C ALA A 133 -43.66 -1.76 -15.41
N SER A 134 -44.30 -2.52 -14.51
CA SER A 134 -45.75 -2.79 -14.55
C SER A 134 -46.61 -1.52 -14.37
N GLU A 135 -46.04 -0.43 -13.86
CA GLU A 135 -46.74 0.85 -13.64
C GLU A 135 -46.56 1.84 -14.81
N GLY A 136 -45.98 1.38 -15.94
CA GLY A 136 -45.67 2.17 -17.13
C GLY A 136 -44.18 2.54 -17.23
N PRO A 137 -43.82 3.58 -18.02
CA PRO A 137 -42.42 4.01 -18.18
C PRO A 137 -41.75 4.30 -16.82
N PRO A 138 -40.49 3.87 -16.60
CA PRO A 138 -39.84 3.98 -15.29
C PRO A 138 -39.69 5.43 -14.85
N ILE A 139 -39.96 5.68 -13.56
CA ILE A 139 -39.69 6.96 -12.91
C ILE A 139 -38.47 6.78 -12.01
N TYR A 140 -37.45 7.61 -12.21
CA TYR A 140 -36.21 7.60 -11.44
C TYR A 140 -36.36 8.40 -10.14
N TYR A 141 -35.87 7.84 -9.04
CA TYR A 141 -35.87 8.46 -7.72
C TYR A 141 -34.67 8.01 -6.89
N VAL A 142 -34.29 8.78 -5.85
CA VAL A 142 -33.21 8.41 -4.93
C VAL A 142 -33.77 7.92 -3.59
N ALA A 143 -34.56 8.75 -2.90
CA ALA A 143 -35.10 8.43 -1.58
C ALA A 143 -36.43 7.68 -1.64
N LYS A 144 -37.45 8.31 -2.22
CA LYS A 144 -38.82 7.78 -2.31
C LYS A 144 -39.41 8.02 -3.71
N PRO A 145 -40.23 7.10 -4.24
CA PRO A 145 -40.93 7.32 -5.49
C PRO A 145 -42.00 8.41 -5.32
N CYS A 146 -42.35 9.06 -6.43
CA CYS A 146 -43.38 10.08 -6.53
C CYS A 146 -44.47 9.62 -7.51
N PRO A 147 -45.69 10.17 -7.42
CA PRO A 147 -46.72 9.91 -8.42
C PRO A 147 -46.27 10.34 -9.83
N ARG A 148 -46.63 9.57 -10.86
CA ARG A 148 -46.27 9.88 -12.27
C ARG A 148 -46.60 11.30 -12.71
N LYS A 149 -47.74 11.84 -12.27
CA LYS A 149 -48.17 13.21 -12.57
C LYS A 149 -47.26 14.31 -12.00
N ALA A 150 -46.45 13.97 -11.00
CA ALA A 150 -45.49 14.89 -10.38
C ALA A 150 -44.07 14.70 -10.94
N ALA A 151 -43.82 13.63 -11.70
CA ALA A 151 -42.52 13.39 -12.29
C ALA A 151 -42.24 14.42 -13.40
N VAL A 152 -40.99 14.85 -13.50
CA VAL A 152 -40.51 15.82 -14.49
C VAL A 152 -39.66 15.13 -15.55
N ARG A 153 -39.69 15.64 -16.77
CA ARG A 153 -38.85 15.16 -17.88
C ARG A 153 -37.45 15.78 -17.76
N VAL A 154 -36.42 14.95 -17.88
CA VAL A 154 -35.02 15.36 -17.75
C VAL A 154 -34.20 14.63 -18.82
N HIS A 155 -33.22 15.31 -19.39
CA HIS A 155 -32.18 14.71 -20.23
C HIS A 155 -31.01 14.26 -19.36
N PRO A 156 -30.88 12.96 -19.03
CA PRO A 156 -29.83 12.50 -18.12
C PRO A 156 -28.46 12.43 -18.82
N TRP A 157 -27.36 12.48 -18.05
CA TRP A 157 -26.01 12.40 -18.61
C TRP A 157 -25.72 11.10 -19.38
N TRP A 158 -26.44 10.02 -19.06
CA TRP A 158 -26.32 8.73 -19.75
C TRP A 158 -27.14 8.62 -21.04
N ASP A 159 -27.96 9.62 -21.34
CA ASP A 159 -28.75 9.74 -22.58
C ASP A 159 -29.16 11.21 -22.79
N LEU A 160 -28.24 12.03 -23.32
CA LEU A 160 -28.47 13.47 -23.48
C LEU A 160 -29.52 13.80 -24.56
N HIS A 161 -29.84 12.85 -25.43
CA HIS A 161 -30.80 13.02 -26.52
C HIS A 161 -32.21 12.53 -26.14
N GLY A 162 -32.31 11.56 -25.24
CA GLY A 162 -33.56 11.07 -24.69
C GLY A 162 -34.02 11.81 -23.44
N GLU A 163 -35.26 11.54 -23.03
CA GLU A 163 -35.83 12.06 -21.79
C GLU A 163 -36.23 10.90 -20.87
N VAL A 164 -35.98 11.08 -19.57
CA VAL A 164 -36.47 10.18 -18.52
C VAL A 164 -37.40 10.93 -17.56
N LEU A 165 -38.31 10.21 -16.92
CA LEU A 165 -39.15 10.74 -15.85
C LEU A 165 -38.40 10.66 -14.52
N VAL A 166 -38.31 11.77 -13.80
CA VAL A 166 -37.57 11.86 -12.53
C VAL A 166 -38.46 12.49 -11.47
N CYS A 167 -38.36 12.03 -10.23
CA CYS A 167 -39.05 12.67 -9.12
C CYS A 167 -38.44 14.05 -8.80
N PRO A 168 -39.27 15.08 -8.50
CA PRO A 168 -38.78 16.43 -8.25
C PRO A 168 -37.70 16.51 -7.17
N ASP A 169 -37.81 15.73 -6.09
CA ASP A 169 -36.81 15.73 -5.02
C ASP A 169 -35.45 15.18 -5.47
N ALA A 170 -35.44 14.32 -6.49
CA ALA A 170 -34.21 13.85 -7.12
C ALA A 170 -33.70 14.84 -8.19
N TYR A 171 -34.54 15.71 -8.76
CA TYR A 171 -34.13 16.69 -9.76
C TYR A 171 -34.16 18.12 -9.21
N ARG A 172 -33.02 18.54 -8.66
CA ARG A 172 -32.76 19.91 -8.17
C ARG A 172 -31.55 20.49 -8.91
N PRO A 173 -31.72 20.92 -10.18
CA PRO A 173 -30.60 21.34 -11.03
C PRO A 173 -29.93 22.63 -10.56
N ASP A 174 -30.67 23.52 -9.90
CA ASP A 174 -30.18 24.85 -9.50
C ASP A 174 -29.59 24.88 -8.08
N ILE A 175 -29.60 23.75 -7.37
CA ILE A 175 -29.09 23.64 -6.00
C ILE A 175 -27.70 23.01 -6.06
N TRP A 176 -26.69 23.83 -5.77
CA TRP A 176 -25.27 23.45 -5.76
C TRP A 176 -24.72 23.24 -4.35
N ARG A 177 -25.32 23.88 -3.36
CA ARG A 177 -24.92 23.83 -1.96
C ARG A 177 -26.13 23.70 -1.05
N THR A 178 -25.91 23.14 0.13
CA THR A 178 -26.91 23.01 1.18
C THR A 178 -26.28 23.25 2.54
N ARG A 179 -27.12 23.51 3.55
CA ARG A 179 -26.73 23.49 4.96
C ARG A 179 -27.44 22.33 5.64
N THR A 180 -26.69 21.45 6.26
CA THR A 180 -27.26 20.45 7.17
C THR A 180 -27.42 21.07 8.57
N SER A 181 -28.05 20.35 9.50
CA SER A 181 -28.38 20.80 10.86
C SER A 181 -27.18 21.20 11.75
N LYS A 182 -25.94 21.16 11.24
CA LYS A 182 -24.69 21.47 11.95
C LYS A 182 -23.92 22.70 11.41
N ASP A 183 -24.62 23.69 10.85
CA ASP A 183 -24.10 25.00 10.37
C ASP A 183 -23.01 24.98 9.28
N ALA A 184 -22.49 23.82 8.87
CA ALA A 184 -21.56 23.72 7.76
C ALA A 184 -22.32 23.78 6.42
N GLU A 185 -21.79 24.56 5.48
CA GLU A 185 -22.21 24.52 4.09
C GLU A 185 -21.53 23.34 3.40
N HIS A 186 -22.32 22.55 2.68
CA HIS A 186 -21.90 21.35 1.95
C HIS A 186 -22.20 21.55 0.47
N THR A 187 -21.35 21.05 -0.43
CA THR A 187 -21.71 20.98 -1.83
C THR A 187 -22.64 19.79 -2.06
N CYS A 188 -23.53 19.90 -3.03
CA CYS A 188 -24.56 18.89 -3.24
C CYS A 188 -24.04 17.55 -3.78
N ASP A 189 -22.78 17.49 -4.17
CA ASP A 189 -22.12 16.22 -4.50
C ASP A 189 -21.60 15.49 -3.24
N ALA A 190 -21.47 16.13 -2.07
CA ALA A 190 -21.04 15.45 -0.83
C ALA A 190 -21.95 14.25 -0.48
N ILE A 191 -21.38 13.18 0.11
CA ILE A 191 -22.13 11.96 0.44
C ILE A 191 -23.29 12.27 1.38
N GLU A 192 -23.06 13.06 2.43
CA GLU A 192 -24.07 13.45 3.41
C GLU A 192 -25.12 14.40 2.83
N ALA A 193 -24.83 15.08 1.73
CA ALA A 193 -25.79 15.90 1.00
C ALA A 193 -26.73 15.07 0.09
N SER A 194 -26.52 13.75 -0.01
CA SER A 194 -27.40 12.89 -0.81
C SER A 194 -28.87 12.99 -0.38
N PRO A 195 -29.82 13.04 -1.32
CA PRO A 195 -31.25 12.98 -1.02
C PRO A 195 -31.64 11.73 -0.21
N ARG A 196 -30.82 10.67 -0.24
CA ARG A 196 -31.06 9.42 0.48
C ARG A 196 -31.10 9.59 1.99
N PHE A 197 -30.41 10.59 2.54
CA PHE A 197 -30.33 10.80 4.00
C PHE A 197 -31.43 11.72 4.57
N GLY A 198 -32.34 12.21 3.73
CA GLY A 198 -33.44 13.09 4.14
C GLY A 198 -33.00 14.54 4.39
N ASP A 199 -33.91 15.50 4.15
CA ASP A 199 -33.77 16.95 4.37
C ASP A 199 -32.50 17.64 3.82
N SER A 200 -31.74 16.98 2.94
CA SER A 200 -30.50 17.56 2.42
C SER A 200 -30.72 18.77 1.51
N GLY A 201 -31.93 18.98 0.98
CA GLY A 201 -32.24 20.04 0.01
C GLY A 201 -31.60 19.85 -1.38
N CYS A 202 -30.58 19.00 -1.51
CA CYS A 202 -29.92 18.67 -2.75
C CYS A 202 -30.70 17.64 -3.57
N GLY A 203 -30.37 17.57 -4.86
CA GLY A 203 -30.82 16.55 -5.79
C GLY A 203 -29.65 16.07 -6.66
N CYS A 204 -29.94 15.31 -7.71
CA CYS A 204 -28.99 14.79 -8.69
C CYS A 204 -28.30 15.88 -9.53
N GLY A 205 -28.68 17.15 -9.39
CA GLY A 205 -28.13 18.26 -10.18
C GLY A 205 -28.64 18.31 -11.64
N PRO A 206 -28.08 19.21 -12.46
CA PRO A 206 -28.42 19.30 -13.87
C PRO A 206 -28.01 18.03 -14.60
N ASN A 207 -28.80 17.59 -15.58
CA ASN A 207 -28.60 16.33 -16.31
C ASN A 207 -28.38 15.09 -15.40
N LEU A 208 -28.81 15.14 -14.14
CA LEU A 208 -28.60 14.09 -13.13
C LEU A 208 -27.12 13.74 -12.87
N ILE A 209 -26.18 14.66 -13.11
CA ILE A 209 -24.71 14.40 -13.03
C ILE A 209 -24.20 13.81 -11.71
N ARG A 210 -24.87 14.08 -10.59
CA ARG A 210 -24.48 13.52 -9.28
C ARG A 210 -24.97 12.09 -9.09
N CYS A 211 -25.98 11.69 -9.87
CA CYS A 211 -26.65 10.41 -9.75
C CYS A 211 -26.09 9.35 -10.69
N ILE A 212 -26.18 8.11 -10.22
CA ILE A 212 -25.64 6.93 -10.90
C ILE A 212 -26.81 6.06 -11.33
N ARG A 213 -26.85 5.64 -12.60
CA ARG A 213 -28.05 5.05 -13.24
C ARG A 213 -28.54 3.78 -12.56
N GLY A 214 -27.66 3.05 -11.88
CA GLY A 214 -27.95 1.82 -11.16
C GLY A 214 -26.69 1.21 -10.55
N MET A 215 -26.82 0.04 -9.90
CA MET A 215 -25.67 -0.61 -9.26
C MET A 215 -24.60 -1.07 -10.27
N ALA A 216 -25.01 -1.58 -11.44
CA ALA A 216 -24.06 -1.97 -12.47
C ALA A 216 -23.19 -0.79 -12.98
N ASP A 217 -23.80 0.40 -13.09
CA ASP A 217 -23.10 1.64 -13.47
C ASP A 217 -22.18 2.13 -12.33
N HIS A 218 -22.60 1.96 -11.08
CA HIS A 218 -21.78 2.22 -9.91
C HIS A 218 -20.53 1.33 -9.89
N ASP A 219 -20.70 0.03 -10.09
CA ASP A 219 -19.61 -0.95 -10.09
C ASP A 219 -18.66 -0.72 -11.27
N ALA A 220 -19.20 -0.39 -12.46
CA ALA A 220 -18.40 -0.04 -13.63
C ALA A 220 -17.53 1.20 -13.38
N ARG A 221 -18.08 2.26 -12.78
CA ARG A 221 -17.30 3.47 -12.44
C ARG A 221 -16.25 3.20 -11.38
N ALA A 222 -16.52 2.31 -10.41
CA ALA A 222 -15.55 1.93 -9.41
C ALA A 222 -14.39 1.15 -10.04
N ALA A 223 -14.68 0.23 -10.95
CA ALA A 223 -13.68 -0.48 -11.74
C ALA A 223 -12.84 0.49 -12.60
N SER A 224 -13.49 1.45 -13.27
CA SER A 224 -12.81 2.49 -14.06
C SER A 224 -11.84 3.34 -13.23
N ALA A 225 -12.15 3.61 -11.95
CA ALA A 225 -11.26 4.35 -11.06
C ALA A 225 -9.98 3.58 -10.71
N HIS A 226 -10.06 2.26 -10.58
CA HIS A 226 -8.88 1.40 -10.43
C HIS A 226 -8.13 1.22 -11.75
N ALA A 227 -8.87 1.06 -12.86
CA ALA A 227 -8.31 0.96 -14.19
C ALA A 227 -7.46 2.19 -14.53
N GLU A 228 -7.92 3.41 -14.21
CA GLU A 228 -7.12 4.63 -14.41
C GLU A 228 -5.75 4.55 -13.70
N LEU A 229 -5.70 4.04 -12.46
CA LEU A 229 -4.44 3.92 -11.73
C LEU A 229 -3.51 2.91 -12.42
N ARG A 230 -4.02 1.73 -12.75
CA ARG A 230 -3.28 0.66 -13.41
C ARG A 230 -2.79 1.09 -14.80
N ASP A 231 -3.69 1.64 -15.60
CA ASP A 231 -3.44 1.94 -17.00
C ASP A 231 -2.56 3.18 -17.15
N THR A 232 -2.59 4.11 -16.18
CA THR A 232 -1.60 5.19 -16.08
C THR A 232 -0.21 4.64 -15.81
N VAL A 233 -0.06 3.70 -14.87
CA VAL A 233 1.23 3.04 -14.62
C VAL A 233 1.70 2.30 -15.86
N ARG A 234 0.82 1.52 -16.49
CA ARG A 234 1.10 0.80 -17.72
C ARG A 234 1.57 1.74 -18.82
N TYR A 235 0.85 2.82 -19.08
CA TYR A 235 1.19 3.79 -20.12
C TYR A 235 2.59 4.38 -19.92
N VAL A 236 2.91 4.82 -18.69
CA VAL A 236 4.24 5.34 -18.35
C VAL A 236 5.32 4.31 -18.64
N ILE A 237 5.10 3.05 -18.31
CA ILE A 237 6.08 1.97 -18.48
C ILE A 237 6.23 1.57 -19.94
N ASP A 238 5.13 1.42 -20.67
CA ASP A 238 5.13 1.06 -22.09
C ASP A 238 5.85 2.11 -22.94
N HIS A 239 5.80 3.39 -22.52
CA HIS A 239 6.48 4.52 -23.16
C HIS A 239 7.83 4.88 -22.53
N ASP A 240 8.34 4.06 -21.59
CA ASP A 240 9.60 4.27 -20.87
C ASP A 240 9.77 5.69 -20.29
N LEU A 241 8.68 6.23 -19.73
CA LEU A 241 8.65 7.53 -19.08
C LEU A 241 9.27 7.44 -17.66
N PRO A 242 9.86 8.54 -17.16
CA PRO A 242 10.48 8.55 -15.83
C PRO A 242 9.45 8.44 -14.70
N PHE A 243 9.88 7.97 -13.53
CA PHE A 243 9.02 7.83 -12.34
C PHE A 243 8.20 9.09 -12.01
N ALA A 244 8.77 10.28 -12.22
CA ALA A 244 8.08 11.54 -11.97
C ALA A 244 6.79 11.70 -12.79
N ALA A 245 6.69 11.09 -13.97
CA ALA A 245 5.49 11.15 -14.80
C ALA A 245 4.26 10.54 -14.11
N LEU A 246 4.47 9.56 -13.22
CA LEU A 246 3.39 8.93 -12.44
C LEU A 246 2.77 9.88 -11.42
N PHE A 247 3.55 10.82 -10.86
CA PHE A 247 3.16 11.53 -9.65
C PHE A 247 3.10 13.05 -9.80
N SER A 248 3.63 13.61 -10.90
CA SER A 248 3.68 15.07 -11.11
C SER A 248 2.96 15.54 -12.37
N GLY A 249 2.50 14.62 -13.22
CA GLY A 249 1.83 14.96 -14.47
C GLY A 249 0.39 15.48 -14.28
N ARG A 250 -0.13 16.20 -15.27
CA ARG A 250 -1.55 16.59 -15.32
C ARG A 250 -2.42 15.58 -16.07
N SER A 251 -1.78 14.63 -16.72
CA SER A 251 -2.42 13.58 -17.51
C SER A 251 -2.45 12.25 -16.78
N THR A 252 -3.47 11.46 -17.09
CA THR A 252 -3.63 10.05 -16.72
C THR A 252 -4.17 9.30 -17.93
N PHE A 253 -4.03 7.98 -17.92
CA PHE A 253 -4.75 7.13 -18.87
C PHE A 253 -6.12 6.80 -18.26
N HIS A 254 -7.21 7.22 -18.89
CA HIS A 254 -8.53 7.03 -18.32
C HIS A 254 -9.63 6.85 -19.36
N ASP A 255 -10.66 6.08 -18.98
CA ASP A 255 -11.81 5.75 -19.81
C ASP A 255 -12.93 6.81 -19.74
N ARG A 256 -14.03 6.52 -20.43
CA ARG A 256 -15.21 7.41 -20.48
C ARG A 256 -15.82 7.66 -19.10
N ASN A 257 -15.79 6.69 -18.19
CA ASN A 257 -16.39 6.82 -16.87
C ASN A 257 -15.56 7.74 -15.95
N MET A 258 -14.24 7.68 -16.07
CA MET A 258 -13.36 8.59 -15.36
C MET A 258 -13.37 9.98 -15.98
N GLU A 259 -13.41 10.11 -17.31
CA GLU A 259 -13.60 11.40 -17.97
C GLU A 259 -14.93 12.06 -17.55
N LEU A 260 -16.02 11.28 -17.46
CA LEU A 260 -17.28 11.75 -16.89
C LEU A 260 -17.06 12.33 -15.48
N SER A 261 -16.29 11.66 -14.62
CA SER A 261 -16.05 12.10 -13.26
C SER A 261 -15.31 13.45 -13.21
N TYR A 262 -14.31 13.64 -14.07
CA TYR A 262 -13.61 14.93 -14.21
C TYR A 262 -14.51 16.03 -14.79
N ARG A 263 -15.35 15.71 -15.79
CA ARG A 263 -16.34 16.65 -16.31
C ARG A 263 -17.37 17.05 -15.26
N VAL A 264 -17.83 16.11 -14.43
CA VAL A 264 -18.73 16.41 -13.30
C VAL A 264 -18.04 17.32 -12.29
N TRP A 265 -16.78 17.08 -11.93
CA TRP A 265 -16.03 17.97 -11.05
C TRP A 265 -15.94 19.38 -11.60
N ARG A 266 -15.67 19.52 -12.90
CA ARG A 266 -15.67 20.81 -13.58
C ARG A 266 -17.04 21.48 -13.54
N ILE A 267 -18.11 20.72 -13.79
CA ILE A 267 -19.48 21.24 -13.74
C ILE A 267 -19.84 21.74 -12.33
N GLU A 268 -19.48 21.00 -11.28
CA GLU A 268 -19.71 21.42 -9.88
C GLU A 268 -18.89 22.67 -9.53
N ALA A 269 -17.62 22.70 -9.91
CA ALA A 269 -16.72 23.83 -9.64
C ALA A 269 -17.15 25.11 -10.40
N GLU A 270 -17.63 24.98 -11.64
CA GLU A 270 -18.10 26.08 -12.48
C GLU A 270 -19.61 26.37 -12.29
N GLN A 271 -20.34 25.53 -11.54
CA GLN A 271 -21.80 25.57 -11.33
C GLN A 271 -22.60 25.67 -12.64
N ARG A 272 -22.33 24.79 -13.59
CA ARG A 272 -22.91 24.83 -14.95
C ARG A 272 -24.12 23.93 -15.12
N SER A 273 -25.16 24.44 -15.78
CA SER A 273 -26.38 23.69 -16.08
C SER A 273 -26.63 23.46 -17.58
N ASP A 274 -25.73 23.91 -18.45
CA ASP A 274 -25.95 23.94 -19.91
C ASP A 274 -25.67 22.62 -20.63
N GLY A 275 -25.21 21.58 -19.93
CA GLY A 275 -24.92 20.24 -20.49
C GLY A 275 -23.80 20.17 -21.52
N LYS A 276 -23.21 21.30 -21.94
CA LYS A 276 -22.23 21.35 -23.04
C LYS A 276 -20.96 20.56 -22.75
N LEU A 277 -20.57 20.47 -21.47
CA LEU A 277 -19.41 19.69 -21.04
C LEU A 277 -19.61 18.16 -21.15
N LEU A 278 -20.83 17.70 -21.44
CA LEU A 278 -21.15 16.29 -21.59
C LEU A 278 -21.40 15.88 -23.05
N ALA A 279 -21.54 16.85 -23.97
CA ALA A 279 -22.06 16.63 -25.32
C ALA A 279 -21.21 15.67 -26.19
N ASP A 280 -19.90 15.63 -25.98
CA ASP A 280 -18.94 14.79 -26.69
C ASP A 280 -18.47 13.58 -25.86
N LEU A 281 -19.07 13.31 -24.70
CA LEU A 281 -18.66 12.21 -23.83
C LEU A 281 -18.82 10.85 -24.51
N ASP A 282 -19.80 10.71 -25.40
CA ASP A 282 -20.04 9.47 -26.17
C ASP A 282 -18.95 9.21 -27.22
N ALA A 283 -18.17 10.23 -27.59
CA ALA A 283 -17.02 10.08 -28.48
C ALA A 283 -15.75 9.67 -27.73
N TRP A 284 -15.75 9.64 -26.39
CA TRP A 284 -14.59 9.22 -25.61
C TRP A 284 -14.34 7.71 -25.77
N PRO A 285 -13.09 7.27 -26.03
CA PRO A 285 -12.78 5.86 -26.22
C PRO A 285 -13.20 5.00 -25.03
N ALA A 286 -13.89 3.87 -25.29
CA ALA A 286 -14.32 2.94 -24.25
C ALA A 286 -13.12 2.34 -23.49
N ASP A 287 -12.05 2.02 -24.22
CA ASP A 287 -10.80 1.51 -23.65
C ASP A 287 -9.93 2.61 -23.02
N GLY A 288 -10.38 3.87 -23.07
CA GLY A 288 -9.66 5.03 -22.57
C GLY A 288 -8.52 5.52 -23.44
N GLN A 289 -7.91 6.62 -23.00
CA GLN A 289 -6.79 7.27 -23.65
C GLN A 289 -5.94 8.04 -22.64
N TRP A 290 -4.68 8.30 -23.01
CA TRP A 290 -3.84 9.25 -22.27
C TRP A 290 -4.31 10.68 -22.55
N ALA A 291 -4.86 11.35 -21.55
CA ALA A 291 -5.42 12.69 -21.71
C ALA A 291 -5.07 13.60 -20.53
N GLU A 292 -4.94 14.89 -20.81
CA GLU A 292 -4.81 15.92 -19.78
C GLU A 292 -6.14 16.10 -19.04
N ARG A 293 -6.05 16.22 -17.71
CA ARG A 293 -7.20 16.51 -16.87
C ARG A 293 -7.37 18.01 -16.73
N PHE A 294 -8.61 18.48 -16.81
CA PHE A 294 -8.94 19.89 -16.62
C PHE A 294 -8.52 20.38 -15.24
N GLU A 295 -7.80 21.51 -15.18
CA GLU A 295 -7.45 22.19 -13.94
C GLU A 295 -8.39 23.39 -13.71
N SER A 296 -9.15 23.37 -12.63
CA SER A 296 -9.92 24.52 -12.14
C SER A 296 -9.02 25.59 -11.52
N ALA A 297 -7.82 25.20 -11.07
CA ALA A 297 -6.77 26.08 -10.61
C ALA A 297 -5.37 25.49 -10.91
N PRO A 298 -4.33 26.31 -11.16
CA PRO A 298 -3.01 25.80 -11.50
C PRO A 298 -2.44 24.86 -10.43
N GLY A 299 -1.93 23.70 -10.87
CA GLY A 299 -1.32 22.71 -9.98
C GLY A 299 -2.32 21.85 -9.21
N GLU A 300 -3.60 21.87 -9.58
CA GLU A 300 -4.65 20.99 -9.05
C GLU A 300 -4.26 19.52 -9.21
N HIS A 301 -3.60 19.15 -10.31
CA HIS A 301 -3.28 17.76 -10.63
C HIS A 301 -1.81 17.41 -10.36
N ALA A 302 -1.60 16.18 -9.88
CA ALA A 302 -0.31 15.58 -9.53
C ALA A 302 -0.32 14.07 -9.80
N GLY A 303 -0.51 13.70 -11.07
CA GLY A 303 -0.56 12.33 -11.58
C GLY A 303 -1.53 11.47 -10.76
N LEU A 304 -1.07 10.27 -10.39
CA LEU A 304 -1.79 9.31 -9.56
C LEU A 304 -2.23 9.90 -8.21
N LEU A 305 -1.49 10.86 -7.62
CA LEU A 305 -1.81 11.42 -6.29
C LEU A 305 -3.15 12.17 -6.26
N THR A 306 -3.66 12.52 -7.44
CA THR A 306 -4.90 13.27 -7.64
C THR A 306 -5.91 12.51 -8.51
N ALA A 307 -5.61 11.26 -8.87
CA ALA A 307 -6.60 10.40 -9.49
C ALA A 307 -7.71 10.09 -8.47
N PRO A 308 -9.00 10.06 -8.87
CA PRO A 308 -10.12 9.77 -7.99
C PRO A 308 -9.88 8.54 -7.11
N GLY A 309 -9.35 7.47 -7.69
CA GLY A 309 -9.00 6.22 -7.00
C GLY A 309 -8.10 6.42 -5.78
N ILE A 310 -7.19 7.39 -5.79
CA ILE A 310 -6.32 7.73 -4.66
C ILE A 310 -6.97 8.79 -3.75
N LEU A 311 -7.53 9.84 -4.32
CA LEU A 311 -8.12 10.94 -3.55
C LEU A 311 -9.29 10.47 -2.67
N HIS A 312 -10.13 9.57 -3.18
CA HIS A 312 -11.31 9.13 -2.45
C HIS A 312 -11.22 7.67 -2.00
N TYR A 313 -10.00 7.10 -1.95
CA TYR A 313 -9.79 5.83 -1.25
C TYR A 313 -10.10 6.00 0.24
N PHE A 314 -9.58 7.08 0.84
CA PHE A 314 -9.90 7.48 2.20
C PHE A 314 -10.75 8.76 2.22
N PRO A 315 -11.80 8.83 3.05
CA PRO A 315 -12.65 10.01 3.14
C PRO A 315 -11.93 11.15 3.86
N ASP A 316 -11.25 10.82 4.94
CA ASP A 316 -10.51 11.76 5.77
C ASP A 316 -9.20 12.16 5.08
N ARG A 317 -8.93 13.48 5.06
CA ARG A 317 -7.68 14.03 4.53
C ARG A 317 -6.48 13.39 5.23
N ARG A 318 -6.61 13.05 6.51
CA ARG A 318 -5.54 12.45 7.32
C ARG A 318 -5.09 11.09 6.90
N GLN A 319 -6.02 10.18 6.77
CA GLN A 319 -5.77 8.87 6.18
C GLN A 319 -5.19 8.99 4.77
N ARG A 320 -5.66 9.95 3.96
CA ARG A 320 -5.12 10.18 2.61
C ARG A 320 -3.62 10.51 2.64
N GLN A 321 -3.17 11.50 3.41
CA GLN A 321 -1.73 11.82 3.39
C GLN A 321 -0.87 10.78 4.08
N TRP A 322 -1.37 10.13 5.14
CA TRP A 322 -0.67 8.99 5.72
C TRP A 322 -0.38 7.96 4.63
N PHE A 323 -1.41 7.59 3.87
CA PHE A 323 -1.26 6.70 2.73
C PHE A 323 -0.26 7.23 1.69
N LEU A 324 -0.32 8.51 1.32
CA LEU A 324 0.64 9.10 0.36
C LEU A 324 2.09 9.07 0.87
N PHE A 325 2.33 9.37 2.15
CA PHE A 325 3.67 9.34 2.76
C PHE A 325 4.23 7.93 2.80
N GLU A 326 3.42 6.96 3.20
CA GLU A 326 3.83 5.56 3.22
C GLU A 326 4.20 5.08 1.80
N ARG A 327 3.46 5.48 0.77
CA ARG A 327 3.75 5.11 -0.62
C ARG A 327 4.96 5.82 -1.21
N LEU A 328 5.09 7.11 -0.96
CA LEU A 328 6.14 7.90 -1.58
C LEU A 328 7.47 7.72 -0.84
N TRP A 329 7.47 7.59 0.48
CA TRP A 329 8.69 7.63 1.29
C TRP A 329 8.92 6.36 2.13
N CYS A 330 8.00 5.39 2.12
CA CYS A 330 8.09 4.15 2.91
C CYS A 330 8.21 4.46 4.42
N THR A 331 7.70 5.61 4.85
CA THR A 331 7.64 6.03 6.23
C THR A 331 6.32 5.57 6.83
N GLY A 332 6.38 4.59 7.74
CA GLY A 332 5.21 4.15 8.48
C GLY A 332 4.70 5.25 9.42
N ALA A 333 3.39 5.31 9.64
CA ALA A 333 2.85 6.14 10.71
C ALA A 333 3.24 5.55 12.07
N SER A 334 4.08 6.29 12.78
CA SER A 334 4.37 6.09 14.18
C SER A 334 3.59 7.15 14.97
N SER A 335 3.26 6.85 16.23
CA SER A 335 2.80 7.87 17.19
C SER A 335 3.62 7.78 18.48
N ASN A 336 4.83 7.23 18.37
CA ASN A 336 5.68 7.01 19.53
C ASN A 336 6.00 8.37 20.16
N GLY A 337 5.71 8.49 21.46
CA GLY A 337 5.90 9.71 22.24
C GLY A 337 4.62 10.50 22.52
N ALA A 338 3.57 10.39 21.70
CA ALA A 338 2.31 11.11 21.94
C ALA A 338 1.43 10.35 22.95
N THR A 339 1.48 10.72 24.23
CA THR A 339 0.59 10.15 25.25
C THR A 339 -0.79 10.81 25.20
N VAL A 340 -1.84 10.08 25.61
CA VAL A 340 -3.20 10.64 25.74
C VAL A 340 -3.19 11.91 26.59
N HIS A 341 -2.45 11.90 27.71
CA HIS A 341 -2.34 13.06 28.59
C HIS A 341 -1.78 14.28 27.85
N SER A 342 -0.66 14.11 27.13
CA SER A 342 -0.03 15.21 26.41
C SER A 342 -0.87 15.74 25.24
N VAL A 343 -1.70 14.88 24.63
CA VAL A 343 -2.67 15.31 23.61
C VAL A 343 -3.80 16.13 24.24
N LEU A 344 -4.30 15.72 25.41
CA LEU A 344 -5.33 16.45 26.16
C LEU A 344 -4.83 17.80 26.68
N ASP A 345 -3.56 17.88 27.11
CA ASP A 345 -2.93 19.12 27.61
C ASP A 345 -2.83 20.22 26.55
N LEU A 346 -2.98 19.89 25.26
CA LEU A 346 -3.03 20.89 24.19
C LEU A 346 -4.29 21.76 24.28
N GLY A 347 -5.32 21.33 25.00
CA GLY A 347 -6.56 22.08 25.19
C GLY A 347 -7.30 22.35 23.88
N VAL A 348 -7.11 21.48 22.87
CA VAL A 348 -7.79 21.60 21.58
C VAL A 348 -9.04 20.72 21.56
N ALA A 349 -10.19 21.33 21.28
CA ALA A 349 -11.48 20.64 21.28
C ALA A 349 -11.65 19.69 20.08
N SER A 350 -10.90 19.92 18.99
CA SER A 350 -10.86 19.04 17.82
C SER A 350 -9.53 19.16 17.09
N PHE A 351 -9.00 18.02 16.64
CA PHE A 351 -7.90 17.95 15.67
C PHE A 351 -8.40 17.85 14.22
N GLN A 352 -9.68 17.52 14.04
CA GLN A 352 -10.33 17.32 12.75
C GLN A 352 -11.31 18.47 12.50
N GLY A 353 -10.93 19.41 11.63
CA GLY A 353 -11.86 20.41 11.09
C GLY A 353 -12.30 21.52 12.07
N GLY A 354 -11.65 22.67 11.96
CA GLY A 354 -12.10 23.91 12.59
C GLY A 354 -11.25 25.10 12.16
N LYS A 355 -11.73 26.32 12.43
CA LYS A 355 -10.95 27.59 12.29
C LYS A 355 -9.68 27.61 13.14
N ASN A 356 -9.57 26.67 14.07
CA ASN A 356 -8.44 26.55 14.97
C ASN A 356 -7.50 25.49 14.40
N GLU A 357 -6.28 25.91 14.11
CA GLU A 357 -5.13 25.17 13.59
C GLU A 357 -4.66 24.03 14.52
N GLY A 358 -5.58 23.31 15.18
CA GLY A 358 -5.27 22.33 16.23
C GLY A 358 -4.38 21.18 15.76
N TRP A 359 -4.52 20.76 14.50
CA TRP A 359 -3.59 19.81 13.89
C TRP A 359 -2.19 20.40 13.70
N GLN A 360 -2.06 21.67 13.27
CA GLN A 360 -0.76 22.35 13.15
C GLN A 360 -0.13 22.54 14.53
N ARG A 361 -0.95 22.86 15.54
CA ARG A 361 -0.50 22.99 16.91
C ARG A 361 0.01 21.66 17.45
N LEU A 362 -0.68 20.54 17.19
CA LEU A 362 -0.21 19.20 17.56
C LEU A 362 1.06 18.84 16.82
N ALA A 363 1.08 19.02 15.51
CA ALA A 363 2.19 18.63 14.64
C ALA A 363 3.47 19.46 14.89
N SER A 364 3.34 20.69 15.37
CA SER A 364 4.45 21.55 15.79
C SER A 364 4.95 21.27 17.22
N GLN A 365 4.26 20.44 18.03
CA GLN A 365 4.74 20.15 19.37
C GLN A 365 6.02 19.29 19.36
N PRO A 366 6.95 19.52 20.32
CA PRO A 366 8.13 18.68 20.50
C PRO A 366 7.79 17.20 20.76
N ILE A 367 6.63 16.90 21.35
CA ILE A 367 6.22 15.52 21.62
C ILE A 367 5.98 14.68 20.37
N CYS A 368 5.75 15.34 19.23
CA CYS A 368 5.40 14.65 17.99
C CYS A 368 6.61 14.09 17.24
N THR A 369 7.79 13.85 17.86
CA THR A 369 9.08 13.50 17.21
C THR A 369 9.03 12.42 16.12
N ASP A 370 8.04 11.54 16.13
CA ASP A 370 7.78 10.57 15.07
C ASP A 370 6.25 10.33 14.93
N CYS A 371 5.44 11.39 14.98
CA CYS A 371 3.99 11.30 14.99
C CYS A 371 3.38 11.49 13.60
N HIS A 372 2.42 10.65 13.22
CA HIS A 372 1.63 10.81 11.99
C HIS A 372 0.86 12.12 11.92
N ALA A 373 0.66 12.84 13.03
CA ALA A 373 0.17 14.23 13.00
C ALA A 373 1.01 15.15 12.10
N ARG A 374 2.24 14.79 11.74
CA ARG A 374 3.07 15.56 10.80
C ARG A 374 2.74 15.31 9.34
N THR A 375 2.16 14.15 9.02
CA THR A 375 1.47 13.97 7.74
C THR A 375 0.38 15.03 7.57
N ASP A 376 -0.11 15.63 8.66
CA ASP A 376 -1.08 16.71 8.58
C ASP A 376 -0.57 17.97 7.88
N TYR A 377 0.74 18.23 7.90
CA TYR A 377 1.36 19.28 7.08
C TYR A 377 1.41 18.95 5.59
N GLY A 378 1.16 17.71 5.16
CA GLY A 378 0.95 17.43 3.74
C GLY A 378 -0.45 17.86 3.27
N PHE A 379 -1.48 17.85 4.14
CA PHE A 379 -2.86 18.16 3.73
C PHE A 379 -3.03 19.58 3.22
N GLN A 380 -2.22 20.54 3.68
CA GLN A 380 -2.31 21.92 3.21
C GLN A 380 -2.10 22.04 1.70
N PHE A 381 -1.37 21.10 1.08
CA PHE A 381 -1.19 21.03 -0.37
C PHE A 381 -2.43 20.48 -1.09
N PHE A 382 -3.23 19.65 -0.40
CA PHE A 382 -4.48 19.07 -0.92
C PHE A 382 -5.72 19.74 -0.31
N TRP A 383 -5.58 20.96 0.23
CA TRP A 383 -6.63 21.60 1.04
C TRP A 383 -7.95 21.82 0.28
N ALA A 384 -7.85 22.00 -1.04
CA ALA A 384 -8.97 22.17 -1.94
C ALA A 384 -9.67 20.86 -2.35
N PHE A 385 -9.16 19.70 -1.95
CA PHE A 385 -9.85 18.42 -2.05
C PHE A 385 -10.40 18.03 -0.68
N PRO A 386 -11.59 18.54 -0.29
CA PRO A 386 -12.13 18.28 1.03
C PRO A 386 -12.57 16.82 1.24
N ASP A 387 -13.03 16.53 2.45
CA ASP A 387 -13.58 15.21 2.74
C ASP A 387 -14.88 15.04 1.94
N PRO A 388 -14.99 14.01 1.07
CA PRO A 388 -16.19 13.76 0.28
C PRO A 388 -17.42 13.39 1.10
N LYS A 389 -17.25 12.99 2.38
CA LYS A 389 -18.37 12.68 3.26
C LYS A 389 -19.17 13.91 3.65
N PRO A 390 -18.62 14.85 4.44
CA PRO A 390 -19.34 16.06 4.78
C PRO A 390 -19.26 17.07 3.63
N SER A 391 -18.12 17.32 3.00
CA SER A 391 -17.90 18.63 2.37
C SER A 391 -18.14 18.68 0.87
N ALA A 392 -17.30 18.01 0.08
CA ALA A 392 -17.38 17.99 -1.39
C ALA A 392 -16.58 16.83 -1.96
N GLY A 393 -17.01 16.26 -3.08
CA GLY A 393 -16.26 15.23 -3.80
C GLY A 393 -15.61 15.72 -5.07
N HIS A 394 -15.32 17.02 -5.17
CA HIS A 394 -14.58 17.68 -6.25
C HIS A 394 -13.60 18.70 -5.67
N PHE A 395 -12.76 19.30 -6.52
CA PHE A 395 -11.86 20.39 -6.12
C PHE A 395 -12.63 21.70 -5.88
N VAL A 396 -12.50 22.27 -4.68
CA VAL A 396 -13.20 23.50 -4.27
C VAL A 396 -12.25 24.69 -4.36
N ARG A 397 -12.37 25.47 -5.43
CA ARG A 397 -11.48 26.59 -5.75
C ARG A 397 -11.48 27.68 -4.67
N GLU A 398 -12.61 27.92 -4.01
CA GLU A 398 -12.77 29.01 -3.04
C GLU A 398 -11.96 28.81 -1.77
N ILE A 399 -11.65 27.56 -1.43
CA ILE A 399 -10.78 27.23 -0.29
C ILE A 399 -9.35 26.89 -0.73
N ALA A 400 -9.08 26.90 -2.04
CA ALA A 400 -7.76 26.61 -2.57
C ALA A 400 -6.74 27.68 -2.13
N ARG A 401 -5.50 27.25 -1.94
CA ARG A 401 -4.40 28.08 -1.42
C ARG A 401 -3.41 28.45 -2.52
N ASN A 402 -3.85 28.50 -3.77
CA ASN A 402 -3.00 28.82 -4.93
C ASN A 402 -2.26 30.15 -4.72
N GLY A 403 -1.00 30.20 -5.17
CA GLY A 403 -0.10 31.33 -4.96
C GLY A 403 0.44 31.48 -3.53
N LYS A 404 -0.04 30.70 -2.56
CA LYS A 404 0.58 30.58 -1.25
C LYS A 404 1.61 29.48 -1.26
N ARG A 405 2.62 29.62 -0.42
CA ARG A 405 3.67 28.62 -0.22
C ARG A 405 3.59 28.06 1.20
N GLY A 406 4.06 26.82 1.38
CA GLY A 406 4.14 26.20 2.69
C GLY A 406 5.19 25.11 2.75
N MET A 407 5.57 24.81 3.98
CA MET A 407 6.61 23.85 4.31
C MET A 407 6.10 22.41 4.21
N LEU A 408 6.94 21.52 3.69
CA LEU A 408 6.81 20.09 3.85
C LEU A 408 7.85 19.60 4.87
N TYR A 409 7.45 18.69 5.73
CA TYR A 409 8.31 18.09 6.75
C TYR A 409 8.46 16.60 6.50
N GLY A 410 9.61 16.04 6.86
CA GLY A 410 9.90 14.61 6.74
C GLY A 410 9.55 13.89 8.04
N ASN A 411 10.58 13.65 8.83
CA ASN A 411 10.47 12.97 10.12
C ASN A 411 9.86 13.90 11.17
N ASP A 412 10.36 15.15 11.22
CA ASP A 412 9.97 16.11 12.25
C ASP A 412 9.88 17.59 11.84
N ILE A 413 9.37 18.44 12.73
CA ILE A 413 9.20 19.89 12.48
C ILE A 413 10.55 20.60 12.33
N GLN A 414 11.63 20.02 12.85
CA GLN A 414 13.03 20.44 12.67
C GLN A 414 13.68 19.75 11.45
N ASP A 415 12.94 18.92 10.72
CA ASP A 415 13.34 18.28 9.45
C ASP A 415 12.53 18.86 8.26
N PRO A 416 12.75 20.16 7.93
CA PRO A 416 12.12 20.77 6.79
C PRO A 416 12.65 20.18 5.49
N ARG A 417 11.76 19.67 4.64
CA ARG A 417 12.07 19.13 3.30
C ARG A 417 12.00 20.17 2.20
N GLY A 418 11.60 21.37 2.56
CA GLY A 418 11.53 22.55 1.71
C GLY A 418 10.14 23.14 1.67
N GLU A 419 10.01 24.16 0.84
CA GLU A 419 8.80 24.94 0.68
C GLU A 419 8.37 24.92 -0.80
N ALA A 420 7.07 24.77 -1.05
CA ALA A 420 6.49 24.86 -2.39
C ALA A 420 5.10 25.48 -2.34
N GLU A 421 4.53 25.74 -3.51
CA GLU A 421 3.15 26.18 -3.62
C GLU A 421 2.19 25.18 -2.98
N LEU A 422 1.17 25.68 -2.29
CA LEU A 422 0.15 24.89 -1.59
C LEU A 422 -0.86 24.30 -2.57
N THR A 423 -0.35 23.47 -3.47
CA THR A 423 -1.08 22.73 -4.50
C THR A 423 -0.58 21.29 -4.54
N PRO A 424 -1.40 20.33 -5.02
CA PRO A 424 -0.95 18.95 -5.19
C PRO A 424 0.32 18.82 -6.05
N ALA A 425 0.43 19.59 -7.13
CA ALA A 425 1.64 19.62 -7.95
C ALA A 425 2.88 20.11 -7.15
N GLY A 426 2.70 21.12 -6.30
CA GLY A 426 3.75 21.62 -5.40
C GLY A 426 4.22 20.55 -4.41
N PHE A 427 3.29 19.78 -3.84
CA PHE A 427 3.61 18.63 -2.99
C PHE A 427 4.41 17.57 -3.75
N ALA A 428 3.92 17.14 -4.92
CA ALA A 428 4.60 16.13 -5.72
C ALA A 428 6.03 16.57 -6.09
N GLY A 429 6.19 17.82 -6.51
CA GLY A 429 7.49 18.39 -6.81
C GLY A 429 8.46 18.31 -5.62
N LEU A 430 8.00 18.61 -4.39
CA LEU A 430 8.83 18.46 -3.20
C LEU A 430 9.13 17.00 -2.89
N ALA A 431 8.10 16.14 -2.89
CA ALA A 431 8.21 14.76 -2.48
C ALA A 431 9.17 13.95 -3.37
N LEU A 432 9.09 14.14 -4.69
CA LEU A 432 9.92 13.45 -5.67
C LEU A 432 11.40 13.85 -5.64
N ARG A 433 11.72 15.03 -5.11
CA ARG A 433 13.11 15.51 -4.95
C ARG A 433 13.78 14.98 -3.68
N GLN A 434 13.02 14.41 -2.76
CA GLN A 434 13.58 13.89 -1.51
C GLN A 434 14.28 12.54 -1.75
N PRO A 435 15.43 12.28 -1.09
CA PRO A 435 16.10 10.99 -1.20
C PRO A 435 15.25 9.82 -0.69
N GLU A 436 14.33 10.08 0.24
CA GLU A 436 13.33 9.13 0.74
C GLU A 436 12.51 8.53 -0.39
N PHE A 437 12.15 9.32 -1.41
CA PHE A 437 11.39 8.83 -2.56
C PHE A 437 12.16 7.77 -3.35
N GLY A 438 13.42 8.07 -3.70
CA GLY A 438 14.29 7.12 -4.39
C GLY A 438 14.57 5.87 -3.57
N ARG A 439 14.79 6.02 -2.25
CA ARG A 439 14.96 4.87 -1.34
C ARG A 439 13.70 4.00 -1.29
N CYS A 440 12.52 4.60 -1.20
CA CYS A 440 11.27 3.85 -1.14
C CYS A 440 10.98 3.09 -2.44
N MET A 441 11.09 3.76 -3.61
CA MET A 441 10.89 3.08 -4.89
C MET A 441 11.89 1.95 -5.11
N SER A 442 13.16 2.17 -4.75
CA SER A 442 14.22 1.16 -4.82
C SER A 442 13.95 -0.02 -3.90
N ARG A 443 13.50 0.24 -2.66
CA ARG A 443 13.08 -0.78 -1.70
C ARG A 443 11.92 -1.59 -2.27
N ASN A 444 10.86 -0.96 -2.78
CA ASN A 444 9.72 -1.67 -3.35
C ASN A 444 10.12 -2.57 -4.52
N ALA A 445 11.01 -2.11 -5.42
CA ALA A 445 11.53 -2.92 -6.52
C ALA A 445 12.35 -4.13 -6.02
N VAL A 446 13.22 -3.89 -5.04
CA VAL A 446 14.05 -4.92 -4.41
C VAL A 446 13.20 -5.96 -3.68
N GLU A 447 12.24 -5.54 -2.87
CA GLU A 447 11.34 -6.44 -2.15
C GLU A 447 10.44 -7.23 -3.11
N HIS A 448 9.97 -6.60 -4.17
CA HIS A 448 9.22 -7.31 -5.21
C HIS A 448 10.04 -8.46 -5.81
N VAL A 449 11.31 -8.20 -6.15
CA VAL A 449 12.18 -9.19 -6.80
C VAL A 449 12.76 -10.22 -5.83
N LEU A 450 13.32 -9.77 -4.71
CA LEU A 450 14.04 -10.58 -3.72
C LEU A 450 13.13 -11.11 -2.61
N GLY A 451 12.05 -10.42 -2.27
CA GLY A 451 11.14 -10.81 -1.19
C GLY A 451 11.80 -10.72 0.17
N ILE A 452 11.66 -11.79 0.96
CA ILE A 452 12.29 -11.91 2.28
C ILE A 452 13.83 -11.92 2.20
N ASP A 453 14.41 -12.20 1.03
CA ASP A 453 15.87 -12.16 0.80
C ASP A 453 16.38 -10.74 0.48
N ALA A 454 15.49 -9.73 0.45
CA ALA A 454 15.88 -8.34 0.31
C ALA A 454 16.74 -7.89 1.50
N GLY A 455 17.96 -7.47 1.22
CA GLY A 455 18.85 -6.84 2.18
C GLY A 455 18.84 -5.31 2.05
N ALA A 456 19.23 -4.61 3.12
CA ALA A 456 19.36 -3.16 3.11
C ALA A 456 20.33 -2.66 2.01
N ASP A 457 21.41 -3.39 1.77
CA ASP A 457 22.42 -3.08 0.75
C ASP A 457 21.88 -3.15 -0.69
N ASP A 458 20.83 -3.94 -0.94
CA ASP A 458 20.17 -4.00 -2.24
C ASP A 458 19.45 -2.70 -2.53
N ALA A 459 18.59 -2.29 -1.59
CA ALA A 459 17.82 -1.06 -1.72
C ALA A 459 18.74 0.16 -1.77
N ALA A 460 19.79 0.19 -0.94
CA ALA A 460 20.78 1.28 -0.92
C ALA A 460 21.53 1.39 -2.26
N ALA A 461 21.94 0.26 -2.86
CA ALA A 461 22.64 0.25 -4.14
C ALA A 461 21.79 0.80 -5.28
N LEU A 462 20.50 0.43 -5.34
CA LEU A 462 19.57 0.97 -6.33
C LEU A 462 19.28 2.46 -6.08
N ALA A 463 19.10 2.84 -4.80
CA ALA A 463 18.79 4.22 -4.44
C ALA A 463 19.92 5.20 -4.75
N ALA A 464 21.19 4.74 -4.72
CA ALA A 464 22.35 5.59 -5.01
C ALA A 464 22.36 6.17 -6.44
N GLY A 465 21.77 5.46 -7.40
CA GLY A 465 21.64 5.90 -8.80
C GLY A 465 20.27 6.45 -9.17
N PHE A 466 19.35 6.56 -8.21
CA PHE A 466 17.97 6.92 -8.49
C PHE A 466 17.79 8.42 -8.69
N ASP A 467 17.11 8.80 -9.77
CA ASP A 467 16.65 10.15 -10.05
C ASP A 467 15.23 10.09 -10.60
N ALA A 468 14.25 10.61 -9.85
CA ALA A 468 12.84 10.53 -10.24
C ALA A 468 12.55 11.09 -11.64
N SER A 469 13.36 12.04 -12.13
CA SER A 469 13.19 12.69 -13.43
C SER A 469 13.82 11.93 -14.60
N ARG A 470 14.66 10.93 -14.32
CA ARG A 470 15.43 10.19 -15.34
C ARG A 470 15.28 8.68 -15.25
N THR A 471 15.18 8.14 -14.04
CA THR A 471 15.02 6.70 -13.79
C THR A 471 13.63 6.26 -14.21
N THR A 472 13.56 5.20 -15.00
CA THR A 472 12.30 4.54 -15.38
C THR A 472 12.05 3.32 -14.51
N VAL A 473 10.80 2.86 -14.45
CA VAL A 473 10.43 1.66 -13.67
C VAL A 473 11.18 0.43 -14.19
N LYS A 474 11.28 0.27 -15.52
CA LYS A 474 12.00 -0.84 -16.17
C LYS A 474 13.46 -0.86 -15.76
N GLN A 475 14.14 0.28 -15.78
CA GLN A 475 15.55 0.38 -15.36
C GLN A 475 15.75 -0.03 -13.91
N LEU A 476 14.89 0.44 -12.99
CA LEU A 476 15.00 0.12 -11.57
C LEU A 476 14.78 -1.38 -11.31
N VAL A 477 13.75 -1.97 -11.91
CA VAL A 477 13.45 -3.41 -11.76
C VAL A 477 14.52 -4.27 -12.42
N LYS A 478 15.05 -3.86 -13.58
CA LYS A 478 16.18 -4.52 -14.24
C LYS A 478 17.38 -4.64 -13.30
N GLN A 479 17.74 -3.55 -12.61
CA GLN A 479 18.85 -3.57 -11.64
C GLN A 479 18.59 -4.52 -10.46
N ALA A 480 17.35 -4.57 -9.95
CA ALA A 480 16.97 -5.54 -8.90
C ALA A 480 17.10 -6.99 -9.39
N LEU A 481 16.62 -7.29 -10.61
CA LEU A 481 16.69 -8.62 -11.22
C LEU A 481 18.13 -9.09 -11.48
N LEU A 482 18.99 -8.20 -11.97
CA LEU A 482 20.41 -8.49 -12.17
C LEU A 482 21.12 -8.80 -10.85
N ARG A 483 20.84 -8.02 -9.80
CA ARG A 483 21.37 -8.27 -8.46
C ARG A 483 20.92 -9.61 -7.90
N TRP A 484 19.65 -9.96 -8.09
CA TRP A 484 19.13 -11.28 -7.72
C TRP A 484 19.86 -12.40 -8.47
N ALA A 485 19.99 -12.28 -9.79
CA ALA A 485 20.66 -13.29 -10.62
C ALA A 485 22.12 -13.54 -10.18
N THR A 486 22.82 -12.50 -9.72
CA THR A 486 24.18 -12.64 -9.19
C THR A 486 24.22 -13.41 -7.86
N ARG A 487 23.20 -13.30 -7.01
CA ARG A 487 23.14 -13.95 -5.68
C ARG A 487 22.78 -15.43 -5.71
N VAL A 488 21.94 -15.84 -6.66
CA VAL A 488 21.47 -17.24 -6.75
C VAL A 488 22.57 -18.20 -7.21
N GLN A 489 23.78 -17.69 -7.42
CA GLN A 489 24.94 -18.55 -7.60
C GLN A 489 25.22 -19.35 -6.32
N PRO A 490 25.52 -20.65 -6.42
CA PRO A 490 25.87 -21.46 -5.27
C PRO A 490 27.18 -20.95 -4.65
N GLY A 491 27.06 -20.12 -3.63
CA GLY A 491 28.11 -19.87 -2.64
C GLY A 491 27.92 -20.85 -1.48
N GLU A 492 29.00 -21.51 -1.06
CA GLU A 492 29.00 -22.33 0.15
C GLU A 492 28.60 -21.47 1.37
N PRO A 493 27.68 -21.95 2.23
CA PRO A 493 27.45 -21.31 3.52
C PRO A 493 28.64 -21.61 4.43
N THR A 494 29.64 -20.73 4.42
CA THR A 494 30.74 -20.76 5.39
C THR A 494 30.35 -19.96 6.63
N GLY A 495 30.11 -20.67 7.73
CA GLY A 495 30.03 -20.10 9.05
C GLY A 495 29.80 -21.19 10.09
N ALA A 496 30.88 -21.68 10.70
CA ALA A 496 30.75 -22.50 11.91
C ALA A 496 30.12 -21.65 13.03
N LEU A 497 29.11 -22.20 13.70
CA LEU A 497 28.46 -21.53 14.83
C LEU A 497 29.49 -21.29 15.96
N PRO A 498 29.55 -20.09 16.55
CA PRO A 498 30.45 -19.81 17.67
C PRO A 498 30.03 -20.60 18.93
N VAL A 499 31.03 -21.06 19.68
CA VAL A 499 30.83 -21.76 20.96
C VAL A 499 30.60 -20.73 22.06
N ALA A 500 29.45 -20.81 22.74
CA ALA A 500 29.10 -19.87 23.81
C ALA A 500 29.92 -20.10 25.10
N PRO A 501 30.23 -19.03 25.87
CA PRO A 501 30.89 -19.15 27.17
C PRO A 501 30.00 -19.83 28.23
N SER A 502 30.61 -20.62 29.13
CA SER A 502 29.86 -21.32 30.20
C SER A 502 29.40 -20.35 31.30
N TRP A 503 28.09 -20.21 31.52
CA TRP A 503 27.50 -19.32 32.53
C TRP A 503 26.71 -20.08 33.61
N SER A 504 27.06 -19.87 34.89
CA SER A 504 26.61 -20.68 36.04
C SER A 504 25.31 -20.23 36.72
N GLY A 505 24.74 -19.07 36.36
CA GLY A 505 23.35 -18.73 36.68
C GLY A 505 23.09 -18.02 38.02
N THR A 506 23.11 -16.68 37.98
CA THR A 506 22.28 -15.73 38.76
C THR A 506 22.59 -14.26 38.40
N GLY A 507 23.58 -13.98 37.54
CA GLY A 507 23.95 -12.61 37.11
C GLY A 507 23.70 -12.29 35.63
N PRO A 508 24.25 -11.19 35.11
CA PRO A 508 24.27 -10.90 33.67
C PRO A 508 24.88 -12.06 32.86
N VAL A 509 24.35 -12.29 31.66
CA VAL A 509 24.86 -13.29 30.72
C VAL A 509 26.05 -12.67 29.98
N PRO A 510 27.27 -13.21 30.09
CA PRO A 510 28.42 -12.72 29.34
C PRO A 510 28.20 -12.92 27.84
N LEU A 511 28.51 -11.92 27.05
CA LEU A 511 28.42 -11.96 25.60
C LEU A 511 29.76 -12.45 25.01
N SER A 512 29.70 -13.29 23.98
CA SER A 512 30.87 -13.51 23.13
C SER A 512 31.20 -12.25 22.33
N PRO A 513 32.47 -12.04 21.92
CA PRO A 513 32.84 -10.92 21.06
C PRO A 513 32.06 -10.86 19.74
N GLU A 514 31.61 -12.00 19.24
CA GLU A 514 30.77 -12.10 18.03
C GLU A 514 29.36 -11.57 18.31
N LEU A 515 28.72 -12.01 19.40
CA LEU A 515 27.37 -11.57 19.76
C LEU A 515 27.37 -10.08 20.15
N GLU A 516 28.39 -9.62 20.86
CA GLU A 516 28.57 -8.20 21.21
C GLU A 516 28.63 -7.35 19.94
N ARG A 517 29.51 -7.70 18.97
CA ARG A 517 29.58 -7.00 17.68
C ARG A 517 28.27 -7.04 16.90
N ALA A 518 27.55 -8.16 16.94
CA ALA A 518 26.27 -8.30 16.27
C ALA A 518 25.19 -7.40 16.90
N ILE A 519 25.15 -7.32 18.25
CA ILE A 519 24.25 -6.42 18.99
C ILE A 519 24.65 -4.97 18.73
N ASP A 520 25.93 -4.64 18.75
CA ASP A 520 26.41 -3.27 18.53
C ASP A 520 26.12 -2.75 17.13
N GLY A 521 26.39 -3.57 16.11
CA GLY A 521 26.09 -3.22 14.72
C GLY A 521 24.61 -3.19 14.37
N THR A 522 23.72 -3.70 15.24
CA THR A 522 22.30 -3.89 14.93
C THR A 522 21.37 -3.09 15.82
N CYS A 523 21.71 -2.94 17.10
CA CYS A 523 20.80 -2.46 18.13
C CYS A 523 21.37 -1.24 18.88
N SER A 524 22.68 -1.17 19.11
CA SER A 524 23.28 -0.14 19.97
C SER A 524 23.15 1.28 19.42
N GLY A 525 22.90 1.45 18.11
CA GLY A 525 22.57 2.75 17.50
C GLY A 525 21.35 3.45 18.12
N CYS A 526 20.41 2.69 18.70
CA CYS A 526 19.28 3.22 19.45
C CYS A 526 19.30 2.84 20.94
N HIS A 527 20.21 1.97 21.38
CA HIS A 527 20.23 1.34 22.70
C HIS A 527 21.58 1.51 23.40
N PHE A 528 22.03 2.76 23.53
CA PHE A 528 23.33 3.15 24.10
C PHE A 528 23.20 3.74 25.52
N ASP A 529 24.32 3.92 26.22
CA ASP A 529 24.32 4.56 27.54
C ASP A 529 23.89 6.03 27.47
N GLY A 530 22.90 6.40 28.28
CA GLY A 530 22.27 7.72 28.23
C GLY A 530 21.11 7.85 27.23
N ALA A 531 20.78 6.79 26.47
CA ALA A 531 19.52 6.73 25.72
C ALA A 531 18.34 6.64 26.71
N VAL A 532 17.46 7.65 26.68
CA VAL A 532 16.44 7.79 27.71
C VAL A 532 15.18 7.03 27.28
N GLY A 533 14.62 6.19 28.17
CA GLY A 533 13.39 5.44 27.92
C GLY A 533 13.56 4.13 27.13
N VAL A 534 14.80 3.75 26.80
CA VAL A 534 15.12 2.50 26.10
C VAL A 534 16.19 1.71 26.86
N PRO A 535 16.20 0.37 26.79
CA PRO A 535 17.24 -0.44 27.42
C PRO A 535 18.63 -0.14 26.85
N ASN A 536 19.64 0.02 27.69
CA ASN A 536 21.05 0.03 27.26
C ASN A 536 21.52 -1.41 26.93
N PHE A 537 22.12 -1.59 25.76
CA PHE A 537 22.71 -2.84 25.29
C PHE A 537 24.24 -2.83 25.22
N GLU A 538 24.89 -1.72 25.57
CA GLU A 538 26.35 -1.63 25.64
C GLU A 538 26.92 -2.49 26.78
N GLY A 539 28.07 -3.11 26.52
CA GLY A 539 28.88 -3.83 27.49
C GLY A 539 28.97 -5.34 27.22
N HIS A 540 29.93 -5.97 27.91
CA HIS A 540 30.30 -7.38 27.68
C HIS A 540 29.35 -8.40 28.34
N ALA A 541 28.30 -7.96 29.03
CA ALA A 541 27.32 -8.84 29.66
C ALA A 541 25.97 -8.13 29.82
N LEU A 542 24.88 -8.83 29.51
CA LEU A 542 23.53 -8.26 29.58
C LEU A 542 22.59 -9.08 30.48
N PRO A 543 21.60 -8.45 31.15
CA PRO A 543 20.57 -9.18 31.88
C PRO A 543 19.87 -10.22 30.99
N ARG A 544 19.60 -11.40 31.53
CA ARG A 544 19.00 -12.51 30.79
C ARG A 544 17.63 -12.17 30.20
N ASP A 545 16.78 -11.52 31.00
CA ASP A 545 15.46 -11.03 30.60
C ASP A 545 15.55 -10.06 29.41
N ARG A 546 16.58 -9.21 29.40
CA ARG A 546 16.85 -8.27 28.31
C ARG A 546 17.21 -8.99 27.01
N LEU A 547 18.08 -10.00 27.09
CA LEU A 547 18.42 -10.84 25.93
C LEU A 547 17.22 -11.67 25.43
N LEU A 548 16.37 -12.18 26.33
CA LEU A 548 15.13 -12.86 25.95
C LEU A 548 14.14 -11.93 25.25
N HIS A 549 14.00 -10.68 25.73
CA HIS A 549 13.16 -9.69 25.07
C HIS A 549 13.72 -9.29 23.70
N MET A 550 15.04 -9.07 23.60
CA MET A 550 15.72 -8.84 22.33
C MET A 550 15.47 -9.98 21.34
N LEU A 551 15.64 -11.22 21.78
CA LEU A 551 15.37 -12.40 20.98
C LEU A 551 13.92 -12.46 20.49
N ALA A 552 12.95 -12.15 21.35
CA ALA A 552 11.55 -12.10 20.96
C ALA A 552 11.27 -11.01 19.90
N GLU A 553 11.79 -9.80 20.08
CA GLU A 553 11.58 -8.68 19.15
C GLU A 553 12.30 -8.92 17.80
N VAL A 554 13.51 -9.48 17.81
CA VAL A 554 14.25 -9.86 16.59
C VAL A 554 13.55 -11.03 15.88
N SER A 555 13.07 -12.02 16.61
CA SER A 555 12.36 -13.19 16.04
C SER A 555 10.99 -12.79 15.49
N ALA A 556 10.33 -11.80 16.07
CA ALA A 556 9.06 -11.27 15.60
C ALA A 556 9.22 -10.24 14.47
N THR A 557 10.43 -10.02 13.96
CA THR A 557 10.74 -9.03 12.91
C THR A 557 10.41 -7.57 13.27
N ARG A 558 10.23 -7.27 14.55
CA ARG A 558 9.92 -5.92 15.05
C ARG A 558 11.16 -5.07 15.26
N MET A 559 12.33 -5.71 15.37
CA MET A 559 13.63 -5.07 15.52
C MET A 559 14.67 -5.61 14.52
N PRO A 560 15.66 -4.77 14.17
CA PRO A 560 15.69 -3.34 14.47
C PRO A 560 14.71 -2.55 13.58
N ARG A 561 14.29 -1.35 14.01
CA ARG A 561 13.24 -0.56 13.31
C ARG A 561 13.78 0.30 12.17
N ASP A 562 15.04 0.68 12.28
CA ASP A 562 15.74 1.57 11.34
C ASP A 562 16.30 0.82 10.13
N ARG A 563 16.53 -0.50 10.24
CA ARG A 563 16.90 -1.37 9.11
C ARG A 563 16.22 -2.74 9.18
N ALA A 564 15.84 -3.29 8.03
CA ALA A 564 15.47 -4.70 7.96
C ALA A 564 16.74 -5.58 7.97
N LEU A 565 16.75 -6.62 8.81
CA LEU A 565 17.75 -7.70 8.70
C LEU A 565 17.32 -8.70 7.64
N SER A 566 18.28 -9.14 6.82
CA SER A 566 18.06 -10.32 5.97
C SER A 566 17.75 -11.56 6.82
N VAL A 567 17.10 -12.57 6.22
CA VAL A 567 16.81 -13.84 6.92
C VAL A 567 18.07 -14.47 7.49
N ALA A 568 19.19 -14.45 6.75
CA ALA A 568 20.46 -15.01 7.18
C ALA A 568 21.06 -14.25 8.39
N GLU A 569 21.13 -12.92 8.32
CA GLU A 569 21.61 -12.09 9.45
C GLU A 569 20.74 -12.31 10.70
N ARG A 570 19.42 -12.32 10.51
CA ARG A 570 18.45 -12.51 11.59
C ARG A 570 18.60 -13.89 12.23
N MET A 571 18.67 -14.94 11.42
CA MET A 571 18.90 -16.30 11.91
C MET A 571 20.23 -16.42 12.63
N SER A 572 21.29 -15.81 12.11
CA SER A 572 22.60 -15.80 12.77
C SER A 572 22.55 -15.11 14.14
N LEU A 573 21.87 -13.96 14.25
CA LEU A 573 21.70 -13.25 15.52
C LEU A 573 20.87 -14.07 16.51
N ILE A 574 19.81 -14.72 16.02
CA ILE A 574 18.94 -15.59 16.83
C ILE A 574 19.67 -16.81 17.33
N ASP A 575 20.43 -17.49 16.47
CA ASP A 575 21.24 -18.64 16.85
C ASP A 575 22.31 -18.25 17.87
N ALA A 576 22.94 -17.09 17.70
CA ALA A 576 23.88 -16.55 18.67
C ALA A 576 23.20 -16.26 20.03
N LEU A 577 22.04 -15.59 20.03
CA LEU A 577 21.26 -15.34 21.25
C LEU A 577 20.83 -16.65 21.92
N ILE A 578 20.35 -17.63 21.15
CA ILE A 578 19.94 -18.94 21.67
C ILE A 578 21.13 -19.68 22.31
N ALA A 579 22.30 -19.64 21.67
CA ALA A 579 23.51 -20.28 22.20
C ALA A 579 23.93 -19.70 23.56
N HIS A 580 23.69 -18.40 23.80
CA HIS A 580 24.00 -17.74 25.08
C HIS A 580 22.88 -17.89 26.12
N LEU A 581 21.63 -18.05 25.67
CA LEU A 581 20.46 -18.15 26.54
C LEU A 581 20.15 -19.57 26.99
N TRP A 582 20.44 -20.61 26.20
CA TRP A 582 20.13 -22.00 26.56
C TRP A 582 21.40 -22.85 26.73
N ARG A 583 21.37 -23.70 27.77
CA ARG A 583 22.56 -24.43 28.24
C ARG A 583 22.79 -25.74 27.51
N THR A 584 21.72 -26.48 27.28
CA THR A 584 21.82 -27.82 26.70
C THR A 584 21.56 -27.74 25.20
N PRO A 585 22.22 -28.58 24.38
CA PRO A 585 21.89 -28.69 22.97
C PRO A 585 20.41 -28.98 22.71
N ALA A 586 19.76 -29.75 23.59
CA ALA A 586 18.34 -30.06 23.52
C ALA A 586 17.46 -28.81 23.72
N ASP A 587 17.73 -28.00 24.76
CA ASP A 587 16.96 -26.78 24.99
C ASP A 587 17.22 -25.73 23.91
N GLN A 588 18.46 -25.65 23.41
CA GLN A 588 18.78 -24.78 22.27
C GLN A 588 18.02 -25.22 21.02
N GLN A 589 17.91 -26.53 20.78
CA GLN A 589 17.16 -27.06 19.65
C GLN A 589 15.65 -26.81 19.80
N GLU A 590 15.11 -26.95 21.01
CA GLU A 590 13.71 -26.60 21.30
C GLU A 590 13.44 -25.10 21.14
N ALA A 591 14.34 -24.25 21.65
CA ALA A 591 14.26 -22.80 21.45
C ALA A 591 14.32 -22.42 19.96
N ARG A 592 15.22 -23.05 19.18
CA ARG A 592 15.26 -22.89 17.72
C ARG A 592 13.98 -23.36 17.05
N HIS A 593 13.36 -24.43 17.55
CA HIS A 593 12.10 -24.91 17.00
C HIS A 593 10.96 -23.93 17.28
N GLN A 594 10.80 -23.48 18.52
CA GLN A 594 9.76 -22.54 18.93
C GLN A 594 9.90 -21.16 18.27
N LEU A 595 11.11 -20.59 18.24
CA LEU A 595 11.38 -19.28 17.66
C LEU A 595 11.55 -19.34 16.14
N GLY A 596 12.10 -20.43 15.63
CA GLY A 596 12.27 -20.68 14.21
C GLY A 596 10.95 -20.94 13.50
N ALA A 597 9.93 -21.51 14.14
CA ALA A 597 8.61 -21.70 13.52
C ALA A 597 7.98 -20.38 13.04
N SER A 598 8.15 -19.28 13.80
CA SER A 598 7.71 -17.94 13.40
C SER A 598 8.56 -17.29 12.30
N LEU A 599 9.80 -17.73 12.11
CA LEU A 599 10.76 -17.18 11.14
C LEU A 599 10.92 -18.01 9.87
N ARG A 600 10.42 -19.26 9.90
CA ARG A 600 10.53 -20.24 8.83
C ARG A 600 9.25 -20.38 8.01
N ALA A 601 8.24 -19.55 8.25
CA ALA A 601 7.11 -19.48 7.34
C ALA A 601 7.70 -19.12 5.95
N PRO A 602 7.65 -20.03 4.96
CA PRO A 602 8.35 -19.80 3.72
C PRO A 602 7.84 -18.51 3.08
N GLY A 603 8.75 -17.73 2.50
CA GLY A 603 8.36 -16.54 1.77
C GLY A 603 7.37 -16.91 0.67
N VAL A 604 6.30 -16.12 0.53
CA VAL A 604 5.33 -16.27 -0.56
C VAL A 604 5.42 -15.08 -1.49
N TRP A 605 4.99 -15.28 -2.73
CA TRP A 605 4.69 -14.15 -3.59
C TRP A 605 3.64 -13.26 -2.93
N ARG A 606 3.66 -11.96 -3.21
CA ARG A 606 2.55 -11.07 -2.83
C ARG A 606 1.23 -11.67 -3.31
N TRP A 607 0.17 -11.45 -2.54
CA TRP A 607 -1.13 -12.08 -2.79
C TRP A 607 -1.61 -11.89 -4.23
N SER A 608 -1.43 -10.70 -4.81
CA SER A 608 -1.83 -10.44 -6.20
C SER A 608 -1.12 -11.34 -7.21
N LEU A 609 0.20 -11.47 -7.10
CA LEU A 609 0.98 -12.40 -7.90
C LEU A 609 0.57 -13.87 -7.64
N ALA A 610 0.33 -14.25 -6.38
CA ALA A 610 -0.11 -15.59 -6.04
C ALA A 610 -1.48 -15.94 -6.68
N GLU A 611 -2.44 -15.03 -6.65
CA GLU A 611 -3.73 -15.18 -7.32
C GLU A 611 -3.58 -15.36 -8.83
N HIS A 612 -2.75 -14.57 -9.51
CA HIS A 612 -2.49 -14.78 -10.93
C HIS A 612 -1.99 -16.20 -11.22
N LEU A 613 -1.10 -16.73 -10.38
CA LEU A 613 -0.59 -18.09 -10.51
C LEU A 613 -1.67 -19.15 -10.22
N ILE A 614 -2.53 -18.92 -9.22
CA ILE A 614 -3.67 -19.79 -8.88
C ILE A 614 -4.69 -19.83 -10.03
N ARG A 615 -5.13 -18.66 -10.53
CA ARG A 615 -6.11 -18.56 -11.62
C ARG A 615 -5.60 -19.19 -12.90
N ARG A 616 -4.33 -18.96 -13.22
CA ARG A 616 -3.67 -19.60 -14.37
C ARG A 616 -3.60 -21.10 -14.21
N ALA A 617 -3.26 -21.61 -13.03
CA ALA A 617 -3.25 -23.04 -12.75
C ALA A 617 -4.65 -23.68 -12.87
N ALA A 618 -5.70 -22.91 -12.57
CA ALA A 618 -7.08 -23.32 -12.75
C ALA A 618 -7.58 -23.23 -14.21
N GLY A 619 -6.83 -22.59 -15.12
CA GLY A 619 -7.29 -22.30 -16.48
C GLY A 619 -8.36 -21.21 -16.54
N ALA A 620 -8.48 -20.39 -15.50
CA ALA A 620 -9.43 -19.30 -15.42
C ALA A 620 -8.91 -18.05 -16.17
N PRO A 621 -9.79 -17.18 -16.69
CA PRO A 621 -9.38 -15.86 -17.14
C PRO A 621 -8.73 -15.08 -15.99
N GLU A 622 -7.68 -14.30 -16.30
CA GLU A 622 -7.04 -13.41 -15.34
C GLU A 622 -8.09 -12.44 -14.77
N ALA A 623 -8.06 -12.23 -13.45
CA ALA A 623 -8.98 -11.30 -12.81
C ALA A 623 -8.58 -9.87 -13.22
N SER A 624 -9.22 -9.32 -14.26
CA SER A 624 -8.92 -7.96 -14.68
C SER A 624 -9.43 -6.93 -13.67
N ASP A 625 -10.51 -7.18 -12.93
CA ASP A 625 -11.25 -6.09 -12.26
C ASP A 625 -11.82 -6.41 -10.87
N ARG A 626 -11.38 -7.48 -10.20
CA ARG A 626 -11.87 -7.78 -8.84
C ARG A 626 -11.11 -6.95 -7.81
N ALA A 627 -11.83 -6.05 -7.15
CA ALA A 627 -11.34 -5.37 -5.95
C ALA A 627 -11.07 -6.42 -4.85
N TRP A 628 -9.84 -6.42 -4.36
CA TRP A 628 -9.28 -7.46 -3.51
C TRP A 628 -9.70 -7.21 -2.07
N ASN A 629 -10.52 -8.08 -1.49
CA ASN A 629 -10.85 -8.00 -0.05
C ASN A 629 -9.93 -8.87 0.81
N ALA A 630 -8.77 -9.28 0.29
CA ALA A 630 -7.78 -10.07 1.03
C ALA A 630 -6.87 -9.14 1.82
N LEU A 631 -6.80 -9.33 3.15
CA LEU A 631 -5.87 -8.57 3.99
C LEU A 631 -4.41 -8.84 3.59
N GLU A 632 -4.13 -10.05 3.11
CA GLU A 632 -2.83 -10.48 2.58
C GLU A 632 -2.36 -9.61 1.40
N ALA A 633 -3.27 -8.97 0.67
CA ALA A 633 -2.92 -8.08 -0.45
C ALA A 633 -2.31 -6.74 0.01
N ALA A 634 -2.60 -6.32 1.25
CA ALA A 634 -1.94 -5.19 1.89
C ALA A 634 -0.55 -5.53 2.47
N THR A 635 -0.17 -6.82 2.48
CA THR A 635 1.13 -7.24 3.01
C THR A 635 2.24 -6.92 2.00
N ARG A 636 3.34 -6.31 2.48
CA ARG A 636 4.53 -6.03 1.66
C ARG A 636 5.24 -7.32 1.25
N ALA A 637 6.01 -7.27 0.16
CA ALA A 637 6.69 -8.46 -0.35
C ALA A 637 7.77 -9.02 0.60
N ASP A 638 8.41 -8.18 1.42
CA ASP A 638 9.37 -8.56 2.46
C ASP A 638 8.71 -9.16 3.71
N GLN A 639 7.40 -9.02 3.84
CA GLN A 639 6.60 -9.54 4.96
C GLN A 639 5.68 -10.69 4.54
N ALA A 640 5.53 -10.91 3.23
CA ALA A 640 4.69 -11.94 2.66
C ALA A 640 5.26 -13.33 2.97
N THR A 641 4.65 -14.00 3.94
CA THR A 641 5.01 -15.35 4.39
C THR A 641 3.80 -16.27 4.31
N TYR A 642 4.05 -17.58 4.21
CA TYR A 642 2.98 -18.57 4.18
C TYR A 642 2.33 -18.73 5.55
N THR A 643 1.21 -18.05 5.76
CA THR A 643 0.39 -18.10 6.98
C THR A 643 -0.86 -18.97 6.78
N PRO A 644 -1.54 -19.39 7.87
CA PRO A 644 -2.85 -20.04 7.74
C PRO A 644 -3.89 -19.18 7.01
N GLY A 645 -3.83 -17.85 7.17
CA GLY A 645 -4.68 -16.90 6.43
C GLY A 645 -4.41 -16.97 4.93
N PHE A 646 -3.13 -16.87 4.54
CA PHE A 646 -2.71 -16.97 3.15
C PHE A 646 -3.11 -18.32 2.53
N ALA A 647 -2.91 -19.43 3.25
CA ALA A 647 -3.30 -20.76 2.80
C ALA A 647 -4.82 -20.86 2.57
N THR A 648 -5.62 -20.29 3.49
CA THR A 648 -7.09 -20.25 3.38
C THR A 648 -7.51 -19.45 2.16
N MET A 649 -6.95 -18.25 1.98
CA MET A 649 -7.24 -17.39 0.84
C MET A 649 -6.87 -18.06 -0.47
N THR A 650 -5.73 -18.76 -0.52
CA THR A 650 -5.30 -19.54 -1.69
C THR A 650 -6.37 -20.57 -2.09
N VAL A 651 -6.89 -21.32 -1.13
CA VAL A 651 -7.93 -22.34 -1.40
C VAL A 651 -9.23 -21.69 -1.84
N VAL A 652 -9.64 -20.58 -1.22
CA VAL A 652 -10.85 -19.83 -1.60
C VAL A 652 -10.74 -19.34 -3.05
N GLU A 653 -9.61 -18.73 -3.41
CA GLU A 653 -9.38 -18.26 -4.77
C GLU A 653 -9.26 -19.42 -5.76
N ALA A 654 -8.61 -20.54 -5.40
CA ALA A 654 -8.56 -21.73 -6.25
C ALA A 654 -9.97 -22.29 -6.53
N ILE A 655 -10.85 -22.35 -5.53
CA ILE A 655 -12.25 -22.76 -5.71
C ILE A 655 -12.96 -21.82 -6.67
N GLN A 656 -12.81 -20.51 -6.49
CA GLN A 656 -13.46 -19.53 -7.34
C GLN A 656 -12.92 -19.59 -8.78
N ALA A 657 -11.62 -19.64 -8.96
CA ALA A 657 -10.97 -19.73 -10.25
C ALA A 657 -11.37 -21.00 -11.01
N CYS A 658 -11.38 -22.15 -10.34
CA CYS A 658 -11.81 -23.40 -10.97
C CYS A 658 -13.29 -23.37 -11.38
N LYS A 659 -14.16 -22.72 -10.59
CA LYS A 659 -15.56 -22.48 -10.99
C LYS A 659 -15.66 -21.54 -12.18
N ASP A 660 -14.90 -20.45 -12.19
CA ASP A 660 -14.83 -19.51 -13.31
C ASP A 660 -14.33 -20.20 -14.59
N ALA A 661 -13.48 -21.22 -14.47
CA ALA A 661 -13.03 -22.10 -15.54
C ALA A 661 -14.04 -23.21 -15.93
N GLY A 662 -15.25 -23.20 -15.36
CA GLY A 662 -16.32 -24.15 -15.66
C GLY A 662 -16.17 -25.55 -15.02
N GLN A 663 -15.25 -25.72 -14.07
CA GLN A 663 -15.04 -27.00 -13.40
C GLN A 663 -16.15 -27.28 -12.36
N THR A 664 -16.61 -28.53 -12.29
CA THR A 664 -17.66 -28.98 -11.34
C THR A 664 -17.36 -30.38 -10.79
N GLY A 665 -18.00 -30.77 -9.68
CA GLY A 665 -17.86 -32.12 -9.10
C GLY A 665 -16.40 -32.53 -8.83
N GLN A 666 -16.04 -33.76 -9.24
CA GLN A 666 -14.66 -34.27 -9.08
C GLN A 666 -13.62 -33.45 -9.87
N ALA A 667 -14.01 -32.88 -11.02
CA ALA A 667 -13.11 -32.02 -11.80
C ALA A 667 -12.79 -30.71 -11.05
N LEU A 668 -13.77 -30.16 -10.32
CA LEU A 668 -13.55 -29.03 -9.43
C LEU A 668 -12.57 -29.39 -8.30
N GLU A 669 -12.76 -30.53 -7.63
CA GLU A 669 -11.85 -30.96 -6.56
C GLU A 669 -10.41 -31.18 -7.06
N ALA A 670 -10.24 -31.81 -8.22
CA ALA A 670 -8.94 -32.01 -8.84
C ALA A 670 -8.29 -30.67 -9.24
N CYS A 671 -9.08 -29.77 -9.84
CA CYS A 671 -8.63 -28.43 -10.19
C CYS A 671 -8.19 -27.63 -8.94
N VAL A 672 -9.01 -27.61 -7.89
CA VAL A 672 -8.70 -26.91 -6.63
C VAL A 672 -7.40 -27.45 -6.04
N ARG A 673 -7.26 -28.78 -5.96
CA ARG A 673 -6.04 -29.41 -5.47
C ARG A 673 -4.81 -29.00 -6.27
N ALA A 674 -4.93 -28.88 -7.59
CA ALA A 674 -3.84 -28.47 -8.47
C ALA A 674 -3.53 -26.97 -8.38
N ALA A 675 -4.54 -26.12 -8.27
CA ALA A 675 -4.43 -24.67 -8.23
C ALA A 675 -4.04 -24.12 -6.85
N SER A 676 -4.23 -24.88 -5.77
CA SER A 676 -3.87 -24.48 -4.41
C SER A 676 -2.57 -25.11 -3.90
N VAL A 677 -1.74 -25.72 -4.77
CA VAL A 677 -0.49 -26.36 -4.33
C VAL A 677 0.55 -25.32 -3.89
N PRO A 678 1.18 -25.47 -2.70
CA PRO A 678 2.15 -24.50 -2.18
C PRO A 678 3.27 -24.09 -3.14
N ARG A 679 3.77 -25.03 -3.94
CA ARG A 679 4.84 -24.76 -4.91
C ARG A 679 4.50 -23.66 -5.94
N LEU A 680 3.23 -23.30 -6.14
CA LEU A 680 2.86 -22.20 -7.03
C LEU A 680 3.19 -20.84 -6.42
N PHE A 681 3.06 -20.68 -5.11
CA PHE A 681 3.13 -19.39 -4.46
C PHE A 681 4.26 -19.24 -3.44
N LEU A 682 4.96 -20.32 -3.08
CA LEU A 682 6.20 -20.25 -2.30
C LEU A 682 7.37 -19.75 -3.17
N ARG A 683 8.17 -18.81 -2.64
CA ARG A 683 9.35 -18.23 -3.33
C ARG A 683 10.55 -19.18 -3.29
N ASP A 684 10.79 -19.81 -2.15
CA ASP A 684 11.99 -20.61 -1.90
C ASP A 684 11.72 -22.09 -2.07
N GLN A 685 11.53 -22.47 -3.34
CA GLN A 685 11.72 -23.84 -3.76
C GLN A 685 13.18 -23.95 -4.19
N GLY A 686 14.08 -24.32 -3.26
CA GLY A 686 15.32 -24.98 -3.68
C GLY A 686 14.97 -26.19 -4.56
N PRO A 687 15.90 -26.70 -5.40
CA PRO A 687 15.67 -27.99 -6.06
C PRO A 687 15.24 -29.00 -4.98
N PRO A 688 14.17 -29.79 -5.22
CA PRO A 688 13.66 -30.70 -4.20
C PRO A 688 14.82 -31.56 -3.71
N ALA A 689 15.09 -31.53 -2.40
CA ALA A 689 16.07 -32.42 -1.80
C ALA A 689 15.67 -33.85 -2.18
N ALA A 690 16.58 -34.58 -2.83
CA ALA A 690 16.32 -35.93 -3.29
C ALA A 690 15.83 -36.77 -2.10
N GLY A 691 14.54 -37.13 -2.10
CA GLY A 691 13.90 -37.95 -1.05
C GLY A 691 12.77 -37.30 -0.23
N GLN A 692 12.44 -36.01 -0.41
CA GLN A 692 11.42 -35.33 0.44
C GLN A 692 9.96 -35.40 -0.05
N LEU A 693 9.64 -36.21 -1.05
CA LEU A 693 8.24 -36.48 -1.44
C LEU A 693 7.67 -37.64 -0.62
N ALA A 694 7.35 -37.37 0.65
CA ALA A 694 6.36 -38.16 1.39
C ALA A 694 5.07 -37.32 1.50
N PRO A 695 3.90 -37.85 1.14
CA PRO A 695 2.66 -37.10 1.26
C PRO A 695 2.34 -36.86 2.73
N MET A 696 2.45 -35.61 3.19
CA MET A 696 1.71 -35.18 4.37
C MET A 696 0.22 -35.25 4.03
N ILE A 697 -0.52 -36.02 4.82
CA ILE A 697 -1.96 -36.32 4.72
C ILE A 697 -2.31 -37.47 3.76
N THR A 698 -2.14 -38.70 4.25
CA THR A 698 -3.00 -39.83 3.86
C THR A 698 -4.30 -39.78 4.69
N PRO A 699 -5.49 -39.73 4.09
CA PRO A 699 -6.73 -39.98 4.82
C PRO A 699 -6.85 -41.48 5.07
N GLY A 700 -6.61 -41.90 6.32
CA GLY A 700 -6.71 -43.30 6.71
C GLY A 700 -6.91 -43.43 8.21
N ASP A 701 -8.18 -43.37 8.63
CA ASP A 701 -8.74 -44.16 9.74
C ASP A 701 -10.22 -43.77 9.95
N ALA A 702 -11.02 -43.99 8.91
CA ALA A 702 -12.48 -43.93 8.97
C ALA A 702 -13.07 -45.34 8.77
N ASP A 703 -12.50 -46.35 9.45
CA ASP A 703 -13.12 -47.66 9.60
C ASP A 703 -12.62 -48.34 10.88
N ARG A 704 -13.23 -47.98 12.01
CA ARG A 704 -13.36 -48.88 13.16
C ARG A 704 -14.83 -48.93 13.58
N PRO A 705 -15.48 -50.12 13.55
CA PRO A 705 -16.84 -50.27 14.06
C PRO A 705 -16.83 -50.15 15.60
N ARG A 706 -17.95 -49.61 16.12
CA ARG A 706 -18.21 -49.38 17.55
C ARG A 706 -18.24 -50.65 18.38
#